data_AF-A0A1V1P2R7-F1
#
_entry.id   AF-A0A1V1P2R7-F1
#
_cell.length_a   1.000
_cell.length_b   1.000
_cell.length_c   1.000
_cell.angle_alpha   90.00
_cell.angle_beta   90.00
_cell.angle_gamma   90.00
#
_symmetry.space_group_name_H-M   'P 1'
#
loop_
_entity.id
_entity.type
_entity.pdbx_description
1 polymer ?
#
loop_
_entity_poly.entity_id
_entity_poly.type
_entity_poly.pdbx_seq_one_letter_code
_entity_poly.pdbx_strand_id
1 'polypeptide(L)'
;MEGVSGFSISLAETDMNAISLSKVDIDSAHLENKSGDIYLTTRTRSELNPSANLFSAALLSGYGGAVSSGNIIADNQVNIKDSTIKGKDIHIYTGKDSNGEVNLLDGYSNVEMTLVSLAPNIGNPDAAMDIIENNTINLTGNTAIQALKNINLEAKEGLGKDERGETSGLQLSISLIPFGSSVKDTSTVTSTNLVNIDHDVSIESAVNNMSIVKILPVKIDGVYQIDPSMFNTELTGDEKLALGLDVNIAYDYQEIKFKAVTDDTQVFSSNIAEKFYVVKPTAMEAPYLTYESLTNLLIAQRNQIIQWMNSHADNAEAVARYQVQLDAVDDALYEMDLITDINGVKVVKDELDMVFLDIPNIYASSGGIYINAKDTALSTITPLIGQQIKTRSGASIDIVNQTPFGIRVADAVIEDATQLRLVEGQLVTFTPGNVYFNYMNLTQNLQDTEKGITISQDSLPYEYFDLGDLELPQGIAQDLYIIGSVINENGQVTINNQEGSIKVSGEILAGELDIQASGDFDLNVDDWFHLRDPRQYIDYPRNIARDNGSGSEIQFGDYTNLQNLEDKIFESEYSESSRLLSQGSINISASYLNLNGLIQSGLNEVILNIASDFSYDKTTPFIDENGDIIDGITFGGTGEQIDGYFDAGRQSIVIENLKTKAGNISLTGQIASTGNGCIRIADGNPSININNESAYELVINDIDMSNEAPGILTMIDTSTLKKTVYTVIDDQIHQTTYTGTKETNDGKTSIHYQEDAQTNYDFGNTITYAPQEGLHYVWVEGQEATEVVVTKFEEKSFNLVGWDWDWLAADESYVWKNLEYKDEIPLLESESLLLEGDTELPDYVANNI
;
A
#
# COMPACT_ATOMS: atom_id res chain seq x y z
N MET A 1 -30.82 50.05 26.57
CA MET A 1 -31.01 51.04 27.65
C MET A 1 -32.03 52.08 27.20
N GLU A 2 -32.97 52.47 28.05
CA GLU A 2 -33.94 53.53 27.77
C GLU A 2 -33.87 54.61 28.85
N GLY A 3 -33.91 55.89 28.48
CA GLY A 3 -33.86 57.00 29.42
C GLY A 3 -34.70 58.20 28.99
N VAL A 4 -35.40 58.83 29.93
CA VAL A 4 -36.20 60.04 29.69
C VAL A 4 -35.89 61.09 30.76
N SER A 5 -35.49 62.31 30.36
CA SER A 5 -35.17 63.38 31.31
C SER A 5 -35.26 64.79 30.71
N GLY A 6 -35.06 65.84 31.53
CA GLY A 6 -35.01 67.23 31.04
C GLY A 6 -33.74 67.51 30.21
N PHE A 7 -32.60 67.02 30.69
CA PHE A 7 -31.33 66.88 29.99
C PHE A 7 -30.85 65.45 30.21
N SER A 8 -30.52 64.71 29.14
CA SER A 8 -30.15 63.29 29.26
C SER A 8 -28.66 63.07 29.01
N ILE A 9 -28.08 62.19 29.82
CA ILE A 9 -26.82 61.51 29.54
C ILE A 9 -27.15 60.03 29.70
N SER A 10 -27.02 59.27 28.62
CA SER A 10 -27.33 57.84 28.62
C SER A 10 -26.20 57.09 27.93
N LEU A 11 -25.79 55.96 28.51
CA LEU A 11 -24.68 55.15 28.04
C LEU A 11 -25.10 53.68 28.01
N ALA A 12 -25.20 53.09 26.82
CA ALA A 12 -25.31 51.63 26.68
C ALA A 12 -23.91 51.07 26.39
N GLU A 13 -23.51 50.04 27.12
CA GLU A 13 -22.21 49.39 26.93
C GLU A 13 -22.43 47.87 26.94
N THR A 14 -21.84 47.18 25.98
CA THR A 14 -21.85 45.73 25.89
C THR A 14 -20.47 45.27 25.46
N ASP A 15 -19.80 44.56 26.36
CA ASP A 15 -18.50 43.95 26.09
C ASP A 15 -18.63 42.44 26.21
N MET A 16 -18.29 41.73 25.15
CA MET A 16 -18.26 40.27 25.14
C MET A 16 -16.84 39.80 24.75
N ASN A 17 -16.27 38.93 25.58
CA ASN A 17 -14.98 38.30 25.32
C ASN A 17 -15.15 36.78 25.30
N ALA A 18 -14.72 36.12 24.23
CA ALA A 18 -14.60 34.67 24.13
C ALA A 18 -13.12 34.30 24.02
N ILE A 19 -12.57 33.66 25.06
CA ILE A 19 -11.17 33.21 25.08
C ILE A 19 -11.18 31.68 25.13
N SER A 20 -10.65 31.06 24.08
CA SER A 20 -10.55 29.61 23.91
C SER A 20 -9.09 29.19 23.88
N LEU A 21 -8.75 28.16 24.65
CA LEU A 21 -7.48 27.45 24.55
C LEU A 21 -7.76 25.97 24.25
N SER A 22 -7.38 25.54 23.07
CA SER A 22 -7.38 24.14 22.64
C SER A 22 -5.94 23.66 22.56
N LYS A 23 -5.55 22.71 23.43
CA LYS A 23 -4.14 22.40 23.64
C LYS A 23 -3.88 20.90 23.81
N VAL A 24 -2.87 20.40 23.12
CA VAL A 24 -2.27 19.08 23.32
C VAL A 24 -0.83 19.29 23.80
N ASP A 25 -0.49 18.77 24.97
CA ASP A 25 0.88 18.78 25.51
C ASP A 25 1.37 17.33 25.69
N ILE A 26 2.50 17.01 25.06
CA ILE A 26 3.20 15.72 25.19
C ILE A 26 4.63 16.01 25.67
N ASP A 27 4.94 15.59 26.89
CA ASP A 27 6.24 15.82 27.52
C ASP A 27 6.80 14.48 28.04
N SER A 28 8.04 14.16 27.66
CA SER A 28 8.76 12.98 28.15
C SER A 28 8.00 11.65 27.94
N ALA A 29 7.32 11.51 26.80
CA ALA A 29 6.44 10.38 26.50
C ALA A 29 6.91 9.55 25.30
N HIS A 30 6.44 8.30 25.24
CA HIS A 30 6.56 7.42 24.07
C HIS A 30 5.16 7.04 23.60
N LEU A 31 4.78 7.49 22.40
CA LEU A 31 3.51 7.18 21.76
C LEU A 31 3.78 6.37 20.49
N GLU A 32 3.31 5.13 20.47
CA GLU A 32 3.55 4.21 19.34
C GLU A 32 2.26 3.53 18.92
N ASN A 33 1.94 3.66 17.63
CA ASN A 33 0.92 2.87 16.95
C ASN A 33 1.60 2.05 15.85
N LYS A 34 1.62 0.72 16.01
CA LYS A 34 2.37 -0.16 15.12
C LYS A 34 1.73 -0.34 13.74
N SER A 35 0.40 -0.20 13.66
CA SER A 35 -0.37 -0.56 12.46
C SER A 35 -1.23 0.57 11.91
N GLY A 36 -1.32 1.70 12.60
CA GLY A 36 -2.22 2.79 12.22
C GLY A 36 -1.68 4.18 12.51
N ASP A 37 -2.50 5.16 12.20
CA ASP A 37 -2.10 6.55 12.21
C ASP A 37 -2.17 7.16 13.61
N ILE A 38 -1.52 8.30 13.76
CA ILE A 38 -1.58 9.13 14.97
C ILE A 38 -2.06 10.52 14.59
N TYR A 39 -3.16 10.94 15.21
CA TYR A 39 -3.74 12.29 15.07
C TYR A 39 -3.56 13.09 16.37
N LEU A 40 -2.84 14.21 16.29
CA LEU A 40 -2.69 15.19 17.35
C LEU A 40 -3.23 16.52 16.85
N THR A 41 -4.50 16.80 17.16
CA THR A 41 -5.22 17.90 16.50
C THR A 41 -5.86 18.84 17.50
N THR A 42 -5.85 20.14 17.21
CA THR A 42 -6.55 21.16 17.99
C THR A 42 -7.32 22.10 17.09
N ARG A 43 -8.53 22.48 17.51
CA ARG A 43 -9.34 23.51 16.86
C ARG A 43 -10.23 24.23 17.86
N THR A 44 -10.79 25.34 17.42
CA THR A 44 -11.75 26.17 18.15
C THR A 44 -12.93 26.52 17.24
N ARG A 45 -14.13 26.48 17.82
CA ARG A 45 -15.34 27.08 17.27
C ARG A 45 -15.86 28.15 18.22
N SER A 46 -16.09 29.36 17.73
CA SER A 46 -16.59 30.47 18.53
C SER A 46 -17.45 31.40 17.68
N GLU A 47 -18.55 31.87 18.26
CA GLU A 47 -19.43 32.86 17.67
C GLU A 47 -19.76 33.92 18.73
N LEU A 48 -19.65 35.20 18.38
CA LEU A 48 -19.82 36.29 19.34
C LEU A 48 -20.53 37.50 18.72
N ASN A 49 -21.74 37.79 19.22
CA ASN A 49 -22.63 38.80 18.64
C ASN A 49 -23.06 39.89 19.66
N PRO A 50 -22.16 40.77 20.12
CA PRO A 50 -22.50 41.85 21.05
C PRO A 50 -23.38 42.90 20.37
N SER A 51 -24.37 43.42 21.10
CA SER A 51 -25.26 44.47 20.62
C SER A 51 -25.59 45.48 21.71
N ALA A 52 -25.36 46.77 21.44
CA ALA A 52 -25.70 47.85 22.35
C ALA A 52 -26.83 48.73 21.77
N ASN A 53 -28.02 48.63 22.36
CA ASN A 53 -29.18 49.40 21.94
C ASN A 53 -29.48 50.54 22.93
N LEU A 54 -29.55 51.78 22.46
CA LEU A 54 -29.83 52.97 23.26
C LEU A 54 -31.02 53.77 22.71
N PHE A 55 -32.01 54.01 23.56
CA PHE A 55 -33.04 55.02 23.34
C PHE A 55 -32.95 56.10 24.43
N SER A 56 -32.85 57.37 24.04
CA SER A 56 -32.82 58.49 25.00
C SER A 56 -33.73 59.62 24.53
N ALA A 57 -34.62 60.09 25.41
CA ALA A 57 -35.48 61.23 25.15
C ALA A 57 -35.20 62.37 26.14
N ALA A 58 -34.83 63.54 25.64
CA ALA A 58 -34.55 64.74 26.44
C ALA A 58 -35.47 65.90 26.05
N LEU A 59 -35.95 66.69 27.03
CA LEU A 59 -36.76 67.87 26.71
C LEU A 59 -35.99 68.95 25.95
N LEU A 60 -34.69 69.12 26.23
CA LEU A 60 -33.87 70.15 25.58
C LEU A 60 -32.81 69.53 24.67
N SER A 61 -31.79 68.90 25.26
CA SER A 61 -30.69 68.25 24.54
C SER A 61 -30.13 67.12 25.41
N GLY A 62 -29.44 66.17 24.80
CA GLY A 62 -28.79 65.08 25.49
C GLY A 62 -27.55 64.55 24.78
N TYR A 63 -26.75 63.82 25.56
CA TYR A 63 -25.64 63.02 25.08
C TYR A 63 -26.03 61.53 25.16
N GLY A 64 -25.88 60.82 24.05
CA GLY A 64 -26.03 59.37 23.98
C GLY A 64 -24.71 58.71 23.59
N GLY A 65 -24.23 57.80 24.42
CA GLY A 65 -23.13 56.90 24.07
C GLY A 65 -23.65 55.48 23.95
N ALA A 66 -23.26 54.78 22.89
CA ALA A 66 -23.53 53.35 22.78
C ALA A 66 -22.27 52.66 22.29
N VAL A 67 -21.73 51.75 23.11
CA VAL A 67 -20.49 51.02 22.85
C VAL A 67 -20.80 49.53 22.82
N SER A 68 -20.44 48.85 21.73
CA SER A 68 -20.52 47.41 21.60
C SER A 68 -19.14 46.89 21.20
N SER A 69 -18.53 46.05 22.03
CA SER A 69 -17.22 45.48 21.79
C SER A 69 -17.28 43.96 21.85
N GLY A 70 -16.73 43.32 20.82
CA GLY A 70 -16.53 41.88 20.78
C GLY A 70 -15.07 41.52 20.61
N ASN A 71 -14.62 40.50 21.34
CA ASN A 71 -13.27 39.97 21.19
C ASN A 71 -13.28 38.44 21.25
N ILE A 72 -12.78 37.80 20.20
CA ILE A 72 -12.55 36.35 20.14
C ILE A 72 -11.04 36.11 20.15
N ILE A 73 -10.54 35.36 21.13
CA ILE A 73 -9.17 34.87 21.18
C ILE A 73 -9.21 33.35 21.12
N ALA A 74 -8.68 32.77 20.06
CA ALA A 74 -8.63 31.34 19.83
C ALA A 74 -7.18 30.87 19.76
N ASP A 75 -6.69 30.27 20.83
CA ASP A 75 -5.34 29.70 20.92
C ASP A 75 -5.41 28.18 20.75
N ASN A 76 -4.95 27.68 19.61
CA ASN A 76 -4.84 26.26 19.28
C ASN A 76 -3.36 25.84 19.25
N GLN A 77 -2.98 24.89 20.09
CA GLN A 77 -1.57 24.54 20.29
C GLN A 77 -1.35 23.03 20.37
N VAL A 78 -0.31 22.55 19.68
CA VAL A 78 0.26 21.23 19.93
C VAL A 78 1.72 21.41 20.33
N ASN A 79 2.07 21.03 21.55
CA ASN A 79 3.44 21.09 22.06
C ASN A 79 3.95 19.69 22.34
N ILE A 80 5.08 19.35 21.74
CA ILE A 80 5.76 18.07 21.93
C ILE A 80 7.19 18.36 22.39
N LYS A 81 7.57 17.74 23.51
CA LYS A 81 8.86 17.95 24.14
C LYS A 81 9.44 16.64 24.65
N ASP A 82 10.73 16.41 24.40
CA ASP A 82 11.49 15.26 24.90
C ASP A 82 10.75 13.90 24.69
N SER A 83 10.01 13.77 23.59
CA SER A 83 9.07 12.65 23.37
C SER A 83 9.30 11.93 22.05
N THR A 84 8.97 10.64 21.99
CA THR A 84 8.99 9.85 20.76
C THR A 84 7.56 9.55 20.29
N ILE A 85 7.28 9.82 19.02
CA ILE A 85 5.99 9.53 18.37
C ILE A 85 6.26 8.66 17.16
N LYS A 86 5.64 7.48 17.10
CA LYS A 86 5.80 6.51 16.01
C LYS A 86 4.46 5.98 15.50
N GLY A 87 4.20 6.07 14.21
CA GLY A 87 2.92 5.67 13.59
C GLY A 87 3.05 5.25 12.11
N LYS A 88 1.94 4.80 11.49
CA LYS A 88 1.87 4.59 10.05
C LYS A 88 1.95 5.93 9.31
N ASP A 89 0.93 6.76 9.44
CA ASP A 89 0.98 8.19 9.15
C ASP A 89 0.88 9.01 10.47
N ILE A 90 1.53 10.17 10.51
CA ILE A 90 1.48 11.08 11.66
C ILE A 90 0.89 12.43 11.22
N HIS A 91 -0.17 12.84 11.88
CA HIS A 91 -0.91 14.06 11.61
C HIS A 91 -0.90 14.97 12.84
N ILE A 92 -0.21 16.09 12.75
CA ILE A 92 -0.13 17.10 13.81
C ILE A 92 -0.75 18.39 13.28
N TYR A 93 -1.95 18.69 13.76
CA TYR A 93 -2.79 19.76 13.25
C TYR A 93 -3.15 20.80 14.32
N THR A 94 -3.11 22.07 13.92
CA THR A 94 -3.62 23.20 14.72
C THR A 94 -4.51 24.05 13.84
N GLY A 95 -5.68 24.41 14.37
CA GLY A 95 -6.74 25.05 13.61
C GLY A 95 -7.50 24.11 12.67
N LYS A 96 -7.30 22.80 12.79
CA LYS A 96 -7.94 21.72 12.04
C LYS A 96 -8.05 20.47 12.92
N ASP A 97 -9.17 19.75 12.85
CA ASP A 97 -9.34 18.45 13.53
C ASP A 97 -9.07 17.24 12.60
N SER A 98 -9.18 16.03 13.15
CA SER A 98 -8.93 14.78 12.42
C SER A 98 -9.93 14.52 11.29
N ASN A 99 -11.09 15.18 11.28
CA ASN A 99 -12.10 15.07 10.22
C ASN A 99 -11.92 16.19 9.17
N GLY A 100 -10.78 16.89 9.20
CA GLY A 100 -10.51 18.01 8.33
C GLY A 100 -11.33 19.28 8.62
N GLU A 101 -12.05 19.37 9.74
CA GLU A 101 -12.80 20.58 10.09
C GLU A 101 -11.87 21.64 10.67
N VAL A 102 -11.82 22.80 10.02
CA VAL A 102 -11.00 23.91 10.48
C VAL A 102 -11.70 24.78 11.53
N ASN A 103 -10.97 25.76 12.05
CA ASN A 103 -11.52 26.77 12.94
C ASN A 103 -12.71 27.49 12.31
N LEU A 104 -13.78 27.62 13.08
CA LEU A 104 -14.96 28.41 12.74
C LEU A 104 -15.13 29.51 13.77
N LEU A 105 -14.63 30.69 13.42
CA LEU A 105 -14.68 31.89 14.25
C LEU A 105 -15.53 32.92 13.51
N ASP A 106 -16.58 33.42 14.14
CA ASP A 106 -17.45 34.44 13.57
C ASP A 106 -17.84 35.46 14.65
N GLY A 107 -17.92 36.73 14.26
CA GLY A 107 -18.21 37.79 15.20
C GLY A 107 -18.84 39.01 14.56
N TYR A 108 -19.90 39.49 15.19
CA TYR A 108 -20.67 40.64 14.71
C TYR A 108 -21.03 41.59 15.85
N SER A 109 -20.50 42.82 15.81
CA SER A 109 -20.81 43.84 16.82
C SER A 109 -21.78 44.89 16.28
N ASN A 110 -22.88 45.15 17.00
CA ASN A 110 -23.92 46.10 16.57
C ASN A 110 -24.17 47.23 17.57
N VAL A 111 -24.37 48.44 17.06
CA VAL A 111 -24.85 49.59 17.86
C VAL A 111 -26.07 50.22 17.23
N GLU A 112 -27.18 50.25 17.97
CA GLU A 112 -28.39 50.98 17.57
C GLU A 112 -28.68 52.11 18.56
N MET A 113 -28.76 53.34 18.08
CA MET A 113 -28.98 54.50 18.93
C MET A 113 -30.07 55.43 18.37
N THR A 114 -31.09 55.71 19.17
CA THR A 114 -32.12 56.70 18.88
C THR A 114 -32.16 57.78 19.97
N LEU A 115 -31.93 59.03 19.59
CA LEU A 115 -31.94 60.19 20.48
C LEU A 115 -33.04 61.18 20.07
N VAL A 116 -33.94 61.52 20.99
CA VAL A 116 -35.09 62.41 20.73
C VAL A 116 -35.00 63.66 21.60
N SER A 117 -35.06 64.86 21.02
CA SER A 117 -35.08 66.12 21.81
C SER A 117 -35.54 67.37 21.04
N LEU A 118 -35.67 68.52 21.72
CA LEU A 118 -36.06 69.79 21.08
C LEU A 118 -34.89 70.59 20.49
N ALA A 119 -33.65 70.30 20.85
CA ALA A 119 -32.42 70.95 20.38
C ALA A 119 -31.37 69.89 19.97
N PRO A 120 -30.30 70.21 19.22
CA PRO A 120 -29.38 69.19 18.70
C PRO A 120 -28.83 68.25 19.78
N ASN A 121 -28.81 66.94 19.48
CA ASN A 121 -28.18 65.92 20.32
C ASN A 121 -26.77 65.60 19.81
N ILE A 122 -25.92 65.13 20.72
CA ILE A 122 -24.62 64.55 20.38
C ILE A 122 -24.73 63.05 20.66
N GLY A 123 -24.50 62.24 19.63
CA GLY A 123 -24.39 60.79 19.80
C GLY A 123 -23.00 60.32 19.40
N ASN A 124 -22.50 59.33 20.13
CA ASN A 124 -21.21 58.70 19.91
C ASN A 124 -21.39 57.16 19.92
N PRO A 125 -21.77 56.56 18.78
CA PRO A 125 -21.85 55.11 18.63
C PRO A 125 -20.46 54.55 18.32
N ASP A 126 -20.11 53.43 18.95
CA ASP A 126 -18.83 52.76 18.77
C ASP A 126 -19.03 51.24 18.77
N ALA A 127 -18.80 50.60 17.63
CA ALA A 127 -18.91 49.16 17.47
C ALA A 127 -17.55 48.61 17.05
N ALA A 128 -16.98 47.71 17.84
CA ALA A 128 -15.69 47.06 17.62
C ALA A 128 -15.82 45.53 17.66
N MET A 129 -15.05 44.84 16.82
CA MET A 129 -14.99 43.37 16.78
C MET A 129 -13.57 42.91 16.46
N ASP A 130 -12.90 42.29 17.42
CA ASP A 130 -11.55 41.77 17.25
C ASP A 130 -11.56 40.24 17.27
N ILE A 131 -10.88 39.61 16.31
CA ILE A 131 -10.65 38.16 16.27
C ILE A 131 -9.15 37.92 16.19
N ILE A 132 -8.62 37.22 17.19
CA ILE A 132 -7.23 36.79 17.29
C ILE A 132 -7.23 35.27 17.26
N GLU A 133 -6.60 34.71 16.24
CA GLU A 133 -6.45 33.27 16.06
C GLU A 133 -4.96 32.93 16.06
N ASN A 134 -4.57 32.01 16.94
CA ASN A 134 -3.20 31.50 17.01
C ASN A 134 -3.22 29.98 16.87
N ASN A 135 -2.67 29.46 15.78
CA ASN A 135 -2.49 28.04 15.53
C ASN A 135 -0.99 27.74 15.55
N THR A 136 -0.52 26.96 16.52
CA THR A 136 0.92 26.78 16.74
C THR A 136 1.30 25.35 17.07
N ILE A 137 2.21 24.79 16.27
CA ILE A 137 2.87 23.51 16.53
C ILE A 137 4.27 23.81 17.05
N ASN A 138 4.62 23.30 18.24
CA ASN A 138 5.95 23.45 18.82
C ASN A 138 6.57 22.07 19.07
N LEU A 139 7.68 21.79 18.38
CA LEU A 139 8.50 20.60 18.58
C LEU A 139 9.81 21.04 19.25
N THR A 140 10.10 20.53 20.45
CA THR A 140 11.22 21.01 21.28
C THR A 140 11.96 19.87 21.99
N GLY A 141 13.19 20.15 22.46
CA GLY A 141 14.01 19.17 23.16
C GLY A 141 14.36 17.94 22.31
N ASN A 142 14.65 16.81 22.95
CA ASN A 142 15.01 15.56 22.30
C ASN A 142 13.77 14.82 21.76
N THR A 143 13.00 15.49 20.89
CA THR A 143 11.77 14.93 20.31
C THR A 143 12.07 14.17 19.01
N ALA A 144 11.49 12.98 18.87
CA ALA A 144 11.57 12.17 17.65
C ALA A 144 10.16 11.89 17.10
N ILE A 145 9.93 12.23 15.84
CA ILE A 145 8.69 11.93 15.10
C ILE A 145 9.04 10.99 13.96
N GLN A 146 8.47 9.79 13.94
CA GLN A 146 8.87 8.68 13.09
C GLN A 146 7.65 8.03 12.42
N ALA A 147 7.48 8.20 11.11
CA ALA A 147 6.38 7.59 10.36
C ALA A 147 6.88 6.50 9.41
N LEU A 148 6.09 5.41 9.29
CA LEU A 148 6.28 4.43 8.22
C LEU A 148 6.04 5.09 6.85
N LYS A 149 4.95 5.84 6.71
CA LYS A 149 4.55 6.56 5.49
C LYS A 149 4.82 8.05 5.65
N ASN A 150 3.79 8.87 5.88
CA ASN A 150 3.89 10.32 5.83
C ASN A 150 3.84 11.01 7.19
N ILE A 151 4.44 12.20 7.25
CA ILE A 151 4.29 13.13 8.38
C ILE A 151 3.66 14.42 7.87
N ASN A 152 2.59 14.84 8.52
CA ASN A 152 1.81 16.02 8.19
C ASN A 152 1.81 17.00 9.36
N LEU A 153 2.45 18.16 9.19
CA LEU A 153 2.44 19.28 10.13
C LEU A 153 1.63 20.42 9.52
N GLU A 154 0.44 20.69 10.04
CA GLU A 154 -0.48 21.69 9.48
C GLU A 154 -0.93 22.70 10.55
N ALA A 155 -0.57 23.97 10.38
CA ALA A 155 -1.13 25.09 11.13
C ALA A 155 -2.01 25.91 10.18
N LYS A 156 -3.32 25.90 10.41
CA LYS A 156 -4.32 26.36 9.44
C LYS A 156 -5.22 27.46 9.99
N GLU A 157 -5.37 28.50 9.18
CA GLU A 157 -6.31 29.59 9.44
C GLU A 157 -7.76 29.13 9.21
N GLY A 158 -8.67 29.60 10.07
CA GLY A 158 -10.11 29.36 9.94
C GLY A 158 -10.76 30.00 8.71
N LEU A 159 -11.93 29.49 8.35
CA LEU A 159 -12.66 29.90 7.14
C LEU A 159 -13.19 31.35 7.24
N GLY A 160 -13.15 32.08 6.12
CA GLY A 160 -13.71 33.43 6.01
C GLY A 160 -12.67 34.55 6.05
N LYS A 161 -11.39 34.24 6.38
CA LYS A 161 -10.29 35.23 6.43
C LYS A 161 -10.70 36.48 7.22
N ASP A 162 -10.64 37.66 6.60
CA ASP A 162 -10.96 38.93 7.23
C ASP A 162 -12.47 39.17 7.42
N GLU A 163 -13.34 38.42 6.72
CA GLU A 163 -14.80 38.56 6.75
C GLU A 163 -15.46 37.87 7.96
N ARG A 164 -14.65 37.27 8.83
CA ARG A 164 -15.10 36.64 10.08
C ARG A 164 -15.49 37.64 11.16
N GLY A 165 -15.00 38.87 11.08
CA GLY A 165 -15.24 39.92 12.06
C GLY A 165 -15.90 41.11 11.38
N GLU A 166 -17.07 41.50 11.86
CA GLU A 166 -17.82 42.63 11.28
C GLU A 166 -18.40 43.51 12.36
N THR A 167 -18.56 44.79 12.02
CA THR A 167 -19.27 45.74 12.86
C THR A 167 -20.30 46.53 12.06
N SER A 168 -21.42 46.84 12.70
CA SER A 168 -22.53 47.57 12.10
C SER A 168 -23.17 48.49 13.12
N GLY A 169 -24.00 49.40 12.64
CA GLY A 169 -24.85 50.18 13.52
C GLY A 169 -25.47 51.40 12.86
N LEU A 170 -26.48 51.92 13.55
CA LEU A 170 -27.24 53.08 13.14
C LEU A 170 -27.39 54.06 14.30
N GLN A 171 -27.04 55.32 14.04
CA GLN A 171 -27.43 56.44 14.89
C GLN A 171 -28.53 57.25 14.23
N LEU A 172 -29.61 57.48 14.97
CA LEU A 172 -30.71 58.35 14.60
C LEU A 172 -30.91 59.43 15.67
N SER A 173 -30.88 60.70 15.26
CA SER A 173 -31.19 61.84 16.11
C SER A 173 -32.43 62.54 15.58
N ILE A 174 -33.51 62.52 16.36
CA ILE A 174 -34.77 63.19 16.10
C ILE A 174 -34.79 64.48 16.93
N SER A 175 -34.17 65.53 16.39
CA SER A 175 -34.09 66.86 17.01
C SER A 175 -34.60 67.96 16.08
N LEU A 176 -34.45 69.25 16.46
CA LEU A 176 -34.80 70.39 15.60
C LEU A 176 -34.19 70.28 14.19
N ILE A 177 -33.01 69.66 14.09
CA ILE A 177 -32.38 69.26 12.83
C ILE A 177 -32.12 67.74 12.93
N PRO A 178 -32.93 66.90 12.27
CA PRO A 178 -32.72 65.46 12.32
C PRO A 178 -31.48 65.06 11.50
N PHE A 179 -30.77 64.06 11.98
CA PHE A 179 -29.66 63.45 11.25
C PHE A 179 -29.54 61.97 11.60
N GLY A 180 -28.90 61.22 10.72
CA GLY A 180 -28.49 59.86 10.99
C GLY A 180 -27.18 59.53 10.28
N SER A 181 -26.46 58.57 10.83
CA SER A 181 -25.19 58.09 10.29
C SER A 181 -25.05 56.61 10.60
N SER A 182 -24.43 55.89 9.68
CA SER A 182 -23.95 54.52 9.95
C SER A 182 -22.75 54.57 10.88
N VAL A 183 -22.56 53.49 11.64
CA VAL A 183 -21.32 53.25 12.40
C VAL A 183 -20.24 52.80 11.41
N LYS A 184 -19.01 53.25 11.63
CA LYS A 184 -17.86 52.85 10.80
C LYS A 184 -17.45 51.44 11.19
N ASP A 185 -17.08 50.64 10.20
CA ASP A 185 -16.50 49.34 10.49
C ASP A 185 -15.14 49.47 11.21
N THR A 186 -15.01 48.85 12.38
CA THR A 186 -13.76 48.79 13.15
C THR A 186 -13.35 47.36 13.50
N SER A 187 -13.75 46.38 12.71
CA SER A 187 -13.30 45.01 12.94
C SER A 187 -11.81 44.78 12.63
N THR A 188 -11.19 43.86 13.36
CA THR A 188 -9.87 43.34 13.04
C THR A 188 -9.84 41.82 13.14
N VAL A 189 -9.22 41.17 12.16
CA VAL A 189 -8.95 39.73 12.20
C VAL A 189 -7.45 39.53 12.07
N THR A 190 -6.84 38.82 13.02
CA THR A 190 -5.43 38.46 13.00
C THR A 190 -5.32 36.96 13.18
N SER A 191 -4.63 36.29 12.25
CA SER A 191 -4.41 34.85 12.31
C SER A 191 -2.93 34.53 12.16
N THR A 192 -2.36 33.86 13.17
CA THR A 192 -0.97 33.41 13.24
C THR A 192 -0.91 31.89 13.13
N ASN A 193 -0.16 31.36 12.17
CA ASN A 193 -0.09 29.93 11.87
C ASN A 193 1.36 29.49 11.74
N LEU A 194 1.88 28.85 12.79
CA LEU A 194 3.30 28.58 12.96
C LEU A 194 3.58 27.11 13.25
N VAL A 195 4.60 26.60 12.58
CA VAL A 195 5.32 25.37 12.93
C VAL A 195 6.73 25.75 13.37
N ASN A 196 7.06 25.44 14.63
CA ASN A 196 8.36 25.68 15.24
C ASN A 196 9.06 24.35 15.51
N ILE A 197 10.29 24.21 15.01
CA ILE A 197 11.13 23.00 15.15
C ILE A 197 12.45 23.42 15.79
N ASP A 198 12.72 22.92 17.00
CA ASP A 198 13.94 23.22 17.75
C ASP A 198 15.13 22.36 17.29
N HIS A 199 16.37 22.69 17.69
CA HIS A 199 17.60 22.08 17.14
C HIS A 199 17.78 20.57 17.40
N ASP A 200 17.26 20.06 18.53
CA ASP A 200 17.45 18.66 18.93
C ASP A 200 16.31 17.73 18.46
N VAL A 201 15.38 18.26 17.64
CA VAL A 201 14.24 17.49 17.10
C VAL A 201 14.67 16.68 15.89
N SER A 202 14.21 15.43 15.78
CA SER A 202 14.27 14.60 14.57
C SER A 202 12.87 14.30 14.03
N ILE A 203 12.68 14.45 12.72
CA ILE A 203 11.46 14.17 11.98
C ILE A 203 11.82 13.28 10.79
N GLU A 204 11.38 12.04 10.83
CA GLU A 204 11.77 11.00 9.88
C GLU A 204 10.53 10.32 9.31
N SER A 205 10.31 10.47 8.00
CA SER A 205 9.34 9.66 7.24
C SER A 205 10.05 8.47 6.60
N ALA A 206 9.30 7.43 6.23
CA ALA A 206 9.87 6.25 5.59
C ALA A 206 10.96 5.58 6.46
N VAL A 207 10.67 5.38 7.77
CA VAL A 207 11.65 4.83 8.73
C VAL A 207 11.99 3.36 8.49
N ASN A 208 11.15 2.66 7.72
CA ASN A 208 11.37 1.27 7.32
C ASN A 208 11.28 1.13 5.79
N ASN A 209 11.87 2.08 5.05
CA ASN A 209 11.78 2.08 3.59
C ASN A 209 12.48 0.86 2.98
N MET A 210 13.59 0.39 3.54
CA MET A 210 14.26 -0.83 3.08
C MET A 210 14.30 -1.86 4.22
N SER A 211 13.72 -3.03 3.98
CA SER A 211 13.72 -4.16 4.90
C SER A 211 14.43 -5.35 4.25
N ILE A 212 15.72 -5.47 4.55
CA ILE A 212 16.55 -6.56 4.02
C ILE A 212 16.73 -7.60 5.13
N VAL A 213 16.35 -8.83 4.83
CA VAL A 213 16.35 -10.00 5.72
C VAL A 213 17.18 -11.10 5.06
N LYS A 214 18.41 -11.26 5.53
CA LYS A 214 19.34 -12.27 5.01
C LYS A 214 19.50 -13.37 6.04
N ILE A 215 19.06 -14.58 5.74
CA ILE A 215 19.21 -15.75 6.61
C ILE A 215 20.34 -16.63 6.07
N LEU A 216 21.42 -16.69 6.84
CA LEU A 216 22.73 -17.16 6.39
C LEU A 216 23.33 -18.18 7.36
N PRO A 217 24.16 -19.13 6.86
CA PRO A 217 24.89 -20.08 7.69
C PRO A 217 26.08 -19.43 8.40
N VAL A 218 26.34 -19.82 9.66
CA VAL A 218 27.49 -19.34 10.44
C VAL A 218 28.80 -19.94 9.94
N LYS A 219 28.74 -21.19 9.47
CA LYS A 219 29.86 -21.90 8.86
C LYS A 219 29.45 -22.59 7.56
N ILE A 220 30.38 -22.59 6.61
CA ILE A 220 30.30 -23.35 5.37
C ILE A 220 31.60 -24.16 5.26
N ASP A 221 31.49 -25.47 5.09
CA ASP A 221 32.64 -26.40 5.04
C ASP A 221 33.63 -26.21 6.21
N GLY A 222 33.09 -26.00 7.41
CA GLY A 222 33.87 -25.77 8.63
C GLY A 222 34.56 -24.40 8.73
N VAL A 223 34.45 -23.53 7.71
CA VAL A 223 34.95 -22.15 7.71
C VAL A 223 33.88 -21.19 8.22
N TYR A 224 34.23 -20.36 9.20
CA TYR A 224 33.33 -19.32 9.72
C TYR A 224 33.09 -18.24 8.66
N GLN A 225 31.82 -17.96 8.39
CA GLN A 225 31.38 -16.84 7.55
C GLN A 225 31.24 -15.56 8.39
N ILE A 226 30.91 -15.72 9.67
CA ILE A 226 30.78 -14.63 10.65
C ILE A 226 31.41 -15.07 11.98
N ASP A 227 31.94 -14.11 12.74
CA ASP A 227 32.35 -14.34 14.12
C ASP A 227 31.09 -14.45 15.02
N PRO A 228 30.84 -15.59 15.70
CA PRO A 228 29.65 -15.76 16.56
C PRO A 228 29.54 -14.74 17.70
N SER A 229 30.64 -14.07 18.07
CA SER A 229 30.60 -13.01 19.09
C SER A 229 29.86 -11.74 18.62
N MET A 230 29.55 -11.64 17.32
CA MET A 230 28.79 -10.55 16.71
C MET A 230 27.27 -10.71 16.86
N PHE A 231 26.78 -11.86 17.33
CA PHE A 231 25.34 -12.04 17.50
C PHE A 231 24.79 -11.10 18.57
N ASN A 232 23.62 -10.53 18.28
CA ASN A 232 22.93 -9.49 19.04
C ASN A 232 23.70 -8.16 19.11
N THR A 233 24.49 -7.85 18.07
CA THR A 233 25.14 -6.55 17.89
C THR A 233 24.66 -5.86 16.61
N GLU A 234 24.60 -4.53 16.65
CA GLU A 234 24.28 -3.70 15.48
C GLU A 234 25.47 -3.69 14.50
N LEU A 235 25.17 -3.76 13.20
CA LEU A 235 26.15 -3.70 12.12
C LEU A 235 26.83 -2.32 12.07
N THR A 236 28.14 -2.32 11.84
CA THR A 236 28.93 -1.13 11.53
C THR A 236 28.69 -0.66 10.09
N GLY A 237 29.07 0.59 9.77
CA GLY A 237 28.94 1.12 8.41
C GLY A 237 29.69 0.31 7.35
N ASP A 238 30.87 -0.21 7.68
CA ASP A 238 31.67 -1.04 6.76
C ASP A 238 31.01 -2.40 6.51
N GLU A 239 30.40 -3.00 7.54
CA GLU A 239 29.66 -4.27 7.42
C GLU A 239 28.38 -4.09 6.59
N LYS A 240 27.65 -2.98 6.80
CA LYS A 240 26.48 -2.64 5.98
C LYS A 240 26.86 -2.53 4.50
N LEU A 241 27.95 -1.80 4.20
CA LEU A 241 28.44 -1.67 2.82
C LEU A 241 28.87 -3.01 2.21
N ALA A 242 29.50 -3.89 2.99
CA ALA A 242 29.90 -5.22 2.51
C ALA A 242 28.70 -6.11 2.16
N LEU A 243 27.58 -5.94 2.89
CA LEU A 243 26.34 -6.68 2.70
C LEU A 243 25.32 -5.96 1.80
N GLY A 244 25.71 -4.89 1.10
CA GLY A 244 24.79 -4.13 0.23
C GLY A 244 23.66 -3.40 0.97
N LEU A 245 23.78 -3.18 2.28
CA LEU A 245 22.75 -2.57 3.12
C LEU A 245 22.86 -1.05 3.16
N ASP A 246 21.73 -0.35 3.29
CA ASP A 246 21.72 1.10 3.51
C ASP A 246 22.38 1.44 4.86
N VAL A 247 23.48 2.21 4.79
CA VAL A 247 24.23 2.69 5.96
C VAL A 247 23.39 3.54 6.92
N ASN A 248 22.27 4.10 6.45
CA ASN A 248 21.36 4.95 7.20
C ASN A 248 20.24 4.20 7.94
N ILE A 249 20.18 2.87 7.80
CA ILE A 249 19.23 2.00 8.52
C ILE A 249 20.02 1.16 9.54
N ALA A 250 19.48 1.01 10.74
CA ALA A 250 20.08 0.16 11.78
C ALA A 250 19.72 -1.31 11.51
N TYR A 251 20.74 -2.17 11.47
CA TYR A 251 20.61 -3.61 11.26
C TYR A 251 21.32 -4.36 12.37
N ASP A 252 20.77 -5.50 12.78
CA ASP A 252 21.37 -6.38 13.78
C ASP A 252 21.73 -7.72 13.17
N TYR A 253 22.84 -8.30 13.64
CA TYR A 253 23.07 -9.75 13.54
C TYR A 253 22.29 -10.44 14.66
N GLN A 254 21.48 -11.43 14.33
CA GLN A 254 20.74 -12.20 15.33
C GLN A 254 20.82 -13.70 15.04
N GLU A 255 21.00 -14.51 16.09
CA GLU A 255 20.94 -15.96 15.98
C GLU A 255 19.50 -16.41 15.69
N ILE A 256 19.32 -17.31 14.73
CA ILE A 256 18.03 -17.94 14.44
C ILE A 256 17.70 -18.99 15.51
N LYS A 257 16.49 -18.93 16.05
CA LYS A 257 16.03 -19.78 17.16
C LYS A 257 14.67 -20.38 16.87
N PHE A 258 14.36 -21.50 17.52
CA PHE A 258 13.01 -22.01 17.56
C PHE A 258 12.08 -21.06 18.31
N LYS A 259 10.85 -20.89 17.80
CA LYS A 259 9.81 -20.08 18.44
C LYS A 259 9.57 -20.50 19.89
N ALA A 260 9.53 -21.81 20.11
CA ALA A 260 9.42 -22.43 21.42
C ALA A 260 10.19 -23.76 21.41
N VAL A 261 10.88 -24.03 22.52
CA VAL A 261 11.57 -25.32 22.75
C VAL A 261 10.66 -26.19 23.59
N THR A 262 10.25 -27.34 23.03
CA THR A 262 9.51 -28.40 23.72
C THR A 262 10.44 -29.58 24.00
N ASP A 263 9.98 -30.57 24.78
CA ASP A 263 10.76 -31.80 24.99
C ASP A 263 11.11 -32.49 23.64
N ASP A 264 10.21 -32.37 22.64
CA ASP A 264 10.38 -32.95 21.30
C ASP A 264 11.36 -32.14 20.43
N THR A 265 11.40 -30.81 20.56
CA THR A 265 12.31 -29.95 19.76
C THR A 265 13.63 -29.65 20.45
N GLN A 266 13.84 -30.08 21.70
CA GLN A 266 15.05 -29.73 22.46
C GLN A 266 16.35 -30.26 21.83
N VAL A 267 16.32 -31.45 21.23
CA VAL A 267 17.49 -32.02 20.54
C VAL A 267 17.77 -31.23 19.26
N PHE A 268 16.76 -30.97 18.44
CA PHE A 268 16.87 -30.15 17.22
C PHE A 268 17.37 -28.74 17.54
N SER A 269 16.78 -28.09 18.54
CA SER A 269 17.19 -26.77 18.99
C SER A 269 18.63 -26.73 19.50
N SER A 270 19.13 -27.81 20.09
CA SER A 270 20.52 -27.87 20.57
C SER A 270 21.50 -28.08 19.41
N ASN A 271 21.11 -28.82 18.37
CA ASN A 271 21.94 -29.07 17.19
C ASN A 271 22.04 -27.86 16.26
N ILE A 272 20.96 -27.06 16.17
CA ILE A 272 20.86 -25.88 15.30
C ILE A 272 21.35 -24.59 15.98
N ALA A 273 21.49 -24.58 17.31
CA ALA A 273 22.01 -23.42 18.05
C ALA A 273 23.37 -22.96 17.50
N GLU A 274 23.52 -21.64 17.31
CA GLU A 274 24.70 -20.98 16.76
C GLU A 274 25.12 -21.46 15.34
N LYS A 275 24.22 -22.11 14.58
CA LYS A 275 24.51 -22.58 13.20
C LYS A 275 24.01 -21.65 12.11
N PHE A 276 22.96 -20.88 12.38
CA PHE A 276 22.38 -19.93 11.42
C PHE A 276 22.11 -18.59 12.10
N TYR A 277 22.22 -17.53 11.32
CA TYR A 277 21.94 -16.17 11.76
C TYR A 277 21.10 -15.43 10.72
N VAL A 278 20.51 -14.33 11.16
CA VAL A 278 19.80 -13.38 10.32
C VAL A 278 20.42 -12.00 10.45
N VAL A 279 20.51 -11.32 9.31
CA VAL A 279 20.69 -9.87 9.26
C VAL A 279 19.33 -9.25 8.98
N LYS A 280 18.86 -8.36 9.86
CA LYS A 280 17.55 -7.70 9.71
C LYS A 280 17.59 -6.27 10.25
N PRO A 281 16.63 -5.40 9.88
CA PRO A 281 16.47 -4.12 10.56
C PRO A 281 16.24 -4.32 12.07
N THR A 282 16.83 -3.45 12.89
CA THR A 282 16.68 -3.51 14.36
C THR A 282 15.22 -3.40 14.80
N ALA A 283 14.39 -2.67 14.03
CA ALA A 283 12.97 -2.47 14.31
C ALA A 283 12.06 -3.65 13.93
N MET A 284 12.56 -4.61 13.13
CA MET A 284 11.80 -5.78 12.67
C MET A 284 11.87 -6.92 13.70
N GLU A 285 10.79 -7.70 13.81
CA GLU A 285 10.82 -8.96 14.59
C GLU A 285 11.75 -9.98 13.92
N ALA A 286 12.40 -10.84 14.71
CA ALA A 286 13.31 -11.84 14.19
C ALA A 286 12.56 -13.02 13.56
N PRO A 287 12.99 -13.50 12.38
CA PRO A 287 12.61 -14.82 11.91
C PRO A 287 12.93 -15.91 12.94
N TYR A 288 12.14 -16.98 12.90
CA TYR A 288 12.28 -18.09 13.84
C TYR A 288 12.00 -19.43 13.18
N LEU A 289 12.47 -20.51 13.81
CA LEU A 289 12.22 -21.87 13.36
C LEU A 289 10.99 -22.46 14.03
N THR A 290 10.26 -23.26 13.29
CA THR A 290 9.19 -24.13 13.78
C THR A 290 9.42 -25.56 13.32
N TYR A 291 8.87 -26.51 14.07
CA TYR A 291 8.89 -27.93 13.74
C TYR A 291 7.45 -28.38 13.59
N GLU A 292 7.05 -28.70 12.37
CA GLU A 292 5.67 -29.04 12.03
C GLU A 292 5.60 -30.27 11.14
N SER A 293 4.53 -31.04 11.31
CA SER A 293 4.23 -32.20 10.48
C SER A 293 3.57 -31.74 9.18
N LEU A 294 4.30 -31.85 8.06
CA LEU A 294 3.79 -31.57 6.73
C LEU A 294 2.59 -32.46 6.39
N THR A 295 2.62 -33.73 6.83
CA THR A 295 1.50 -34.66 6.67
C THR A 295 0.21 -34.12 7.30
N ASN A 296 0.29 -33.63 8.54
CA ASN A 296 -0.89 -33.09 9.23
C ASN A 296 -1.37 -31.77 8.58
N LEU A 297 -0.45 -30.94 8.10
CA LEU A 297 -0.79 -29.71 7.38
C LEU A 297 -1.58 -30.00 6.09
N LEU A 298 -1.06 -30.89 5.24
CA LEU A 298 -1.71 -31.26 3.97
C LEU A 298 -3.07 -31.95 4.20
N ILE A 299 -3.19 -32.80 5.23
CA ILE A 299 -4.47 -33.43 5.59
C ILE A 299 -5.48 -32.39 6.10
N ALA A 300 -5.04 -31.41 6.89
CA ALA A 300 -5.90 -30.33 7.36
C ALA A 300 -6.41 -29.49 6.18
N GLN A 301 -5.53 -29.10 5.26
CA GLN A 301 -5.88 -28.39 4.03
C GLN A 301 -6.86 -29.18 3.17
N ARG A 302 -6.60 -30.47 2.94
CA ARG A 302 -7.50 -31.38 2.22
C ARG A 302 -8.90 -31.41 2.81
N ASN A 303 -9.01 -31.54 4.14
CA ASN A 303 -10.30 -31.57 4.83
C ASN A 303 -11.02 -30.22 4.77
N GLN A 304 -10.28 -29.11 4.83
CA GLN A 304 -10.81 -27.76 4.68
C GLN A 304 -11.40 -27.54 3.28
N ILE A 305 -10.70 -27.97 2.22
CA ILE A 305 -11.21 -27.89 0.84
C ILE A 305 -12.51 -28.70 0.70
N ILE A 306 -12.57 -29.91 1.26
CA ILE A 306 -13.81 -30.71 1.27
C ILE A 306 -14.95 -30.00 2.01
N GLN A 307 -14.66 -29.31 3.12
CA GLN A 307 -15.66 -28.51 3.82
C GLN A 307 -16.16 -27.35 2.96
N TRP A 308 -15.26 -26.66 2.24
CA TRP A 308 -15.61 -25.59 1.32
C TRP A 308 -16.46 -26.06 0.14
N MET A 309 -16.14 -27.21 -0.45
CA MET A 309 -16.97 -27.84 -1.48
C MET A 309 -18.40 -28.11 -0.98
N ASN A 310 -18.55 -28.49 0.29
CA ASN A 310 -19.86 -28.73 0.89
C ASN A 310 -20.59 -27.43 1.23
N SER A 311 -19.91 -26.41 1.77
CA SER A 311 -20.53 -25.13 2.15
C SER A 311 -20.93 -24.29 0.94
N HIS A 312 -20.21 -24.42 -0.17
CA HIS A 312 -20.44 -23.70 -1.42
C HIS A 312 -21.05 -24.59 -2.51
N ALA A 313 -21.68 -25.72 -2.14
CA ALA A 313 -22.28 -26.66 -3.07
C ALA A 313 -23.30 -26.03 -4.05
N ASP A 314 -23.88 -24.88 -3.70
CA ASP A 314 -24.80 -24.15 -4.57
C ASP A 314 -24.08 -23.32 -5.65
N ASN A 315 -22.83 -22.90 -5.41
CA ASN A 315 -21.99 -22.16 -6.37
C ASN A 315 -21.15 -23.13 -7.21
N ALA A 316 -21.55 -23.34 -8.47
CA ALA A 316 -20.87 -24.27 -9.37
C ALA A 316 -19.42 -23.85 -9.70
N GLU A 317 -19.18 -22.54 -9.80
CA GLU A 317 -17.86 -21.97 -10.05
C GLU A 317 -16.91 -22.26 -8.88
N ALA A 318 -17.35 -22.00 -7.64
CA ALA A 318 -16.54 -22.29 -6.46
C ALA A 318 -16.24 -23.79 -6.34
N VAL A 319 -17.23 -24.66 -6.60
CA VAL A 319 -17.01 -26.12 -6.60
C VAL A 319 -15.99 -26.54 -7.66
N ALA A 320 -16.00 -25.93 -8.85
CA ALA A 320 -15.03 -26.22 -9.90
C ALA A 320 -13.60 -25.91 -9.43
N ARG A 321 -13.39 -24.75 -8.78
CA ARG A 321 -12.09 -24.35 -8.21
C ARG A 321 -11.63 -25.29 -7.11
N TYR A 322 -12.48 -25.55 -6.12
CA TYR A 322 -12.13 -26.41 -5.00
C TYR A 322 -11.85 -27.85 -5.42
N GLN A 323 -12.48 -28.34 -6.49
CA GLN A 323 -12.19 -29.67 -7.01
C GLN A 323 -10.75 -29.76 -7.55
N VAL A 324 -10.29 -28.75 -8.30
CA VAL A 324 -8.90 -28.70 -8.80
C VAL A 324 -7.90 -28.57 -7.65
N GLN A 325 -8.21 -27.76 -6.64
CA GLN A 325 -7.37 -27.64 -5.45
C GLN A 325 -7.27 -28.95 -4.67
N LEU A 326 -8.38 -29.69 -4.56
CA LEU A 326 -8.40 -30.98 -3.88
C LEU A 326 -7.54 -31.99 -4.62
N ASP A 327 -7.61 -32.01 -5.95
CA ASP A 327 -6.80 -32.88 -6.81
C ASP A 327 -5.30 -32.57 -6.62
N ALA A 328 -4.90 -31.29 -6.61
CA ALA A 328 -3.50 -30.88 -6.38
C ALA A 328 -2.96 -31.31 -4.99
N VAL A 329 -3.75 -31.12 -3.91
CA VAL A 329 -3.34 -31.56 -2.57
C VAL A 329 -3.26 -33.10 -2.50
N ASP A 330 -4.17 -33.78 -3.19
CA ASP A 330 -4.18 -35.23 -3.25
C ASP A 330 -2.97 -35.79 -4.02
N ASP A 331 -2.58 -35.15 -5.11
CA ASP A 331 -1.38 -35.50 -5.88
C ASP A 331 -0.10 -35.29 -5.06
N ALA A 332 0.02 -34.15 -4.36
CA ALA A 332 1.15 -33.89 -3.46
C ALA A 332 1.29 -34.96 -2.35
N LEU A 333 0.17 -35.37 -1.74
CA LEU A 333 0.16 -36.44 -0.74
C LEU A 333 0.59 -37.80 -1.32
N TYR A 334 0.28 -38.09 -2.59
CA TYR A 334 0.71 -39.31 -3.27
C TYR A 334 2.18 -39.28 -3.67
N GLU A 335 2.66 -38.16 -4.20
CA GLU A 335 4.07 -38.00 -4.62
C GLU A 335 5.04 -38.14 -3.45
N MET A 336 4.64 -37.64 -2.27
CA MET A 336 5.40 -37.79 -1.03
C MET A 336 5.21 -39.16 -0.36
N ASP A 337 4.44 -40.08 -0.95
CA ASP A 337 4.12 -41.42 -0.41
C ASP A 337 3.49 -41.36 1.00
N LEU A 338 2.80 -40.24 1.32
CA LEU A 338 2.19 -40.00 2.64
C LEU A 338 0.81 -40.62 2.76
N ILE A 339 0.16 -40.94 1.64
CA ILE A 339 -1.13 -41.62 1.60
C ILE A 339 -1.10 -42.84 0.67
N THR A 340 -1.96 -43.82 0.97
CA THR A 340 -2.25 -44.93 0.07
C THR A 340 -3.74 -45.20 0.03
N ASP A 341 -4.24 -45.73 -1.09
CA ASP A 341 -5.65 -46.10 -1.21
C ASP A 341 -5.86 -47.56 -0.78
N ILE A 342 -6.72 -47.77 0.23
CA ILE A 342 -7.17 -49.09 0.66
C ILE A 342 -8.70 -49.16 0.51
N ASN A 343 -9.17 -49.81 -0.55
CA ASN A 343 -10.60 -50.01 -0.87
C ASN A 343 -11.41 -48.71 -1.10
N GLY A 344 -10.81 -47.71 -1.76
CA GLY A 344 -11.44 -46.41 -2.03
C GLY A 344 -11.39 -45.44 -0.84
N VAL A 345 -10.55 -45.74 0.16
CA VAL A 345 -10.33 -44.91 1.35
C VAL A 345 -8.85 -44.59 1.42
N LYS A 346 -8.52 -43.29 1.40
CA LYS A 346 -7.15 -42.79 1.57
C LYS A 346 -6.72 -42.96 3.03
N VAL A 347 -5.62 -43.70 3.24
CA VAL A 347 -5.04 -44.00 4.56
C VAL A 347 -3.64 -43.38 4.63
N VAL A 348 -3.36 -42.68 5.73
CA VAL A 348 -2.05 -42.07 6.01
C VAL A 348 -1.01 -43.16 6.27
N LYS A 349 0.14 -43.07 5.60
CA LYS A 349 1.21 -44.08 5.64
C LYS A 349 2.28 -43.75 6.68
N ASP A 350 2.84 -42.54 6.62
CA ASP A 350 3.93 -42.07 7.49
C ASP A 350 3.73 -40.57 7.84
N GLU A 351 4.26 -40.14 8.99
CA GLU A 351 4.34 -38.73 9.38
C GLU A 351 5.68 -38.16 8.92
N LEU A 352 5.61 -37.07 8.15
CA LEU A 352 6.78 -36.31 7.71
C LEU A 352 6.82 -35.00 8.49
N ASP A 353 7.84 -34.86 9.33
CA ASP A 353 8.11 -33.64 10.07
C ASP A 353 9.23 -32.83 9.41
N MET A 354 9.06 -31.52 9.36
CA MET A 354 10.03 -30.60 8.78
C MET A 354 10.26 -29.41 9.68
N VAL A 355 11.45 -28.82 9.54
CA VAL A 355 11.77 -27.52 10.13
C VAL A 355 11.48 -26.45 9.10
N PHE A 356 10.67 -25.47 9.48
CA PHE A 356 10.37 -24.29 8.66
C PHE A 356 11.03 -23.05 9.25
N LEU A 357 11.48 -22.16 8.37
CA LEU A 357 11.88 -20.80 8.70
C LEU A 357 10.68 -19.87 8.50
N ASP A 358 10.13 -19.35 9.59
CA ASP A 358 9.02 -18.40 9.56
C ASP A 358 9.52 -16.96 9.52
N ILE A 359 9.13 -16.25 8.45
CA ILE A 359 9.39 -14.81 8.29
C ILE A 359 8.15 -14.03 8.79
N PRO A 360 8.32 -13.10 9.76
CA PRO A 360 7.22 -12.30 10.27
C PRO A 360 6.81 -11.22 9.26
N ASN A 361 5.71 -10.51 9.55
CA ASN A 361 5.22 -9.44 8.69
C ASN A 361 6.26 -8.34 8.49
N ILE A 362 6.47 -7.95 7.23
CA ILE A 362 7.37 -6.90 6.79
C ILE A 362 6.53 -5.84 6.06
N TYR A 363 6.57 -4.62 6.56
CA TYR A 363 5.95 -3.47 5.91
C TYR A 363 7.02 -2.45 5.57
N ALA A 364 7.13 -2.10 4.30
CA ALA A 364 8.00 -1.04 3.83
C ALA A 364 7.16 0.04 3.15
N SER A 365 7.67 1.26 3.13
CA SER A 365 7.02 2.34 2.43
C SER A 365 8.02 3.42 2.09
N SER A 366 7.80 4.05 0.95
CA SER A 366 8.29 5.41 0.72
C SER A 366 7.48 6.38 1.58
N GLY A 367 7.91 7.63 1.75
CA GLY A 367 7.17 8.54 2.63
C GLY A 367 7.48 9.99 2.39
N GLY A 368 6.50 10.88 2.55
CA GLY A 368 6.66 12.32 2.42
C GLY A 368 6.57 13.06 3.75
N ILE A 369 7.16 14.26 3.81
CA ILE A 369 6.97 15.18 4.93
C ILE A 369 6.31 16.44 4.39
N TYR A 370 5.15 16.78 4.95
CA TYR A 370 4.32 17.89 4.53
C TYR A 370 4.23 18.92 5.66
N ILE A 371 4.72 20.13 5.40
CA ILE A 371 4.72 21.23 6.36
C ILE A 371 3.92 22.38 5.77
N ASN A 372 2.74 22.64 6.33
CA ASN A 372 1.81 23.66 5.87
C ASN A 372 1.57 24.67 7.00
N ALA A 373 2.15 25.85 6.88
CA ALA A 373 2.03 26.94 7.85
C ALA A 373 2.35 28.28 7.16
N LYS A 374 1.35 29.17 7.07
CA LYS A 374 1.47 30.42 6.29
C LYS A 374 2.50 31.40 6.88
N ASP A 375 2.66 31.41 8.21
CA ASP A 375 3.51 32.38 8.91
C ASP A 375 4.89 31.80 9.28
N THR A 376 5.15 30.52 9.00
CA THR A 376 6.49 29.93 9.10
C THR A 376 7.34 30.39 7.93
N ALA A 377 8.55 30.87 8.21
CA ALA A 377 9.46 31.31 7.15
C ALA A 377 10.20 30.12 6.51
N LEU A 378 10.24 30.05 5.18
CA LEU A 378 10.99 29.01 4.46
C LEU A 378 12.48 28.93 4.88
N SER A 379 13.06 30.06 5.28
CA SER A 379 14.45 30.14 5.77
C SER A 379 14.69 29.42 7.10
N THR A 380 13.65 29.10 7.87
CA THR A 380 13.78 28.31 9.10
C THR A 380 13.67 26.81 8.83
N ILE A 381 13.03 26.39 7.74
CA ILE A 381 12.82 24.97 7.39
C ILE A 381 13.95 24.42 6.52
N THR A 382 14.36 25.16 5.49
CA THR A 382 15.35 24.69 4.51
C THR A 382 16.66 24.18 5.15
N PRO A 383 17.24 24.84 6.17
CA PRO A 383 18.48 24.35 6.81
C PRO A 383 18.32 23.04 7.59
N LEU A 384 17.10 22.66 7.96
CA LEU A 384 16.81 21.47 8.76
C LEU A 384 16.75 20.19 7.90
N ILE A 385 16.51 20.34 6.59
CA ILE A 385 16.42 19.22 5.65
C ILE A 385 17.77 18.51 5.55
N GLY A 386 17.74 17.17 5.65
CA GLY A 386 18.92 16.30 5.66
C GLY A 386 19.63 16.19 7.01
N GLN A 387 19.32 17.08 7.97
CA GLN A 387 19.86 17.04 9.34
C GLN A 387 18.82 16.55 10.33
N GLN A 388 17.74 17.32 10.48
CA GLN A 388 16.66 17.08 11.42
C GLN A 388 15.41 16.55 10.73
N ILE A 389 15.16 16.99 9.49
CA ILE A 389 14.05 16.54 8.66
C ILE A 389 14.63 15.60 7.61
N LYS A 390 14.31 14.31 7.71
CA LYS A 390 14.78 13.28 6.79
C LYS A 390 13.59 12.53 6.21
N THR A 391 13.61 12.38 4.90
CA THR A 391 12.69 11.55 4.15
C THR A 391 13.52 10.63 3.29
N ARG A 392 13.07 9.39 3.10
CA ARG A 392 13.72 8.42 2.23
C ARG A 392 12.83 8.15 1.03
N SER A 393 13.42 8.20 -0.15
CA SER A 393 12.82 7.74 -1.41
C SER A 393 13.08 6.24 -1.57
N GLY A 394 12.22 5.58 -2.35
CA GLY A 394 12.30 4.14 -2.61
C GLY A 394 11.69 3.31 -1.48
N ALA A 395 11.39 2.06 -1.79
CA ALA A 395 10.99 1.09 -0.79
C ALA A 395 11.37 -0.31 -1.25
N SER A 396 12.10 -1.09 -0.46
CA SER A 396 12.44 -2.47 -0.82
C SER A 396 12.21 -3.44 0.32
N ILE A 397 11.85 -4.68 -0.03
CA ILE A 397 11.81 -5.81 0.89
C ILE A 397 12.58 -6.94 0.24
N ASP A 398 13.72 -7.33 0.82
CA ASP A 398 14.53 -8.42 0.30
C ASP A 398 14.60 -9.52 1.36
N ILE A 399 14.11 -10.71 1.04
CA ILE A 399 14.13 -11.89 1.89
C ILE A 399 15.00 -12.93 1.18
N VAL A 400 16.18 -13.19 1.72
CA VAL A 400 17.15 -14.16 1.15
C VAL A 400 17.35 -15.29 2.14
N ASN A 401 17.10 -16.52 1.72
CA ASN A 401 17.35 -17.72 2.50
C ASN A 401 18.41 -18.61 1.84
N GLN A 402 19.58 -18.73 2.48
CA GLN A 402 20.63 -19.67 2.07
C GLN A 402 20.81 -20.82 3.06
N THR A 403 19.78 -21.08 3.87
CA THR A 403 19.78 -22.16 4.88
C THR A 403 19.07 -23.40 4.33
N PRO A 404 19.35 -24.60 4.89
CA PRO A 404 18.75 -25.86 4.46
C PRO A 404 17.25 -26.04 4.80
N PHE A 405 16.54 -24.96 5.13
CA PHE A 405 15.16 -25.00 5.61
C PHE A 405 14.23 -24.33 4.62
N GLY A 406 13.08 -24.95 4.35
CA GLY A 406 12.00 -24.28 3.62
C GLY A 406 11.46 -23.07 4.39
N ILE A 407 11.04 -22.05 3.64
CA ILE A 407 10.63 -20.76 4.19
C ILE A 407 9.10 -20.60 4.15
N ARG A 408 8.54 -19.94 5.18
CA ARG A 408 7.15 -19.48 5.22
C ARG A 408 7.13 -17.97 5.40
N VAL A 409 6.61 -17.26 4.42
CA VAL A 409 6.53 -15.80 4.41
C VAL A 409 5.12 -15.36 4.74
N ALA A 410 4.99 -14.58 5.81
CA ALA A 410 3.76 -13.89 6.18
C ALA A 410 3.52 -12.68 5.24
N ASP A 411 3.15 -11.52 5.77
CA ASP A 411 2.94 -10.34 4.93
C ASP A 411 4.29 -9.72 4.50
N ALA A 412 4.44 -9.40 3.22
CA ALA A 412 5.50 -8.56 2.69
C ALA A 412 4.87 -7.47 1.82
N VAL A 413 4.70 -6.28 2.38
CA VAL A 413 3.89 -5.22 1.76
C VAL A 413 4.68 -3.93 1.61
N ILE A 414 4.79 -3.44 0.39
CA ILE A 414 5.23 -2.08 0.08
C ILE A 414 3.99 -1.20 -0.10
N GLU A 415 3.82 -0.26 0.82
CA GLU A 415 2.71 0.67 0.81
C GLU A 415 2.95 1.84 -0.15
N ASP A 416 1.92 2.20 -0.93
CA ASP A 416 1.96 3.44 -1.71
C ASP A 416 1.73 4.65 -0.78
N ALA A 417 2.74 5.51 -0.66
CA ALA A 417 2.66 6.74 0.14
C ALA A 417 2.28 7.98 -0.67
N THR A 418 1.90 7.81 -1.94
CA THR A 418 1.48 8.92 -2.80
C THR A 418 0.30 9.67 -2.18
N GLN A 419 0.44 10.98 -2.03
CA GLN A 419 -0.65 11.83 -1.56
C GLN A 419 -1.25 12.65 -2.69
N LEU A 420 -2.54 12.90 -2.60
CA LEU A 420 -3.31 13.69 -3.57
C LEU A 420 -3.98 14.82 -2.82
N ARG A 421 -3.72 16.07 -3.23
CA ARG A 421 -4.37 17.22 -2.60
C ARG A 421 -4.89 18.19 -3.63
N LEU A 422 -6.00 18.83 -3.30
CA LEU A 422 -6.49 19.97 -4.07
C LEU A 422 -5.73 21.23 -3.67
N VAL A 423 -4.90 21.74 -4.57
CA VAL A 423 -4.15 22.99 -4.40
C VAL A 423 -4.71 24.01 -5.39
N GLU A 424 -5.24 25.13 -4.88
CA GLU A 424 -5.82 26.20 -5.70
C GLU A 424 -6.91 25.73 -6.69
N GLY A 425 -7.65 24.67 -6.35
CA GLY A 425 -8.71 24.11 -7.21
C GLY A 425 -8.21 23.09 -8.23
N GLN A 426 -6.91 22.79 -8.26
CA GLN A 426 -6.32 21.74 -9.09
C GLN A 426 -5.89 20.57 -8.22
N LEU A 427 -6.17 19.33 -8.67
CA LEU A 427 -5.68 18.15 -7.98
C LEU A 427 -4.18 18.01 -8.30
N VAL A 428 -3.36 17.88 -7.26
CA VAL A 428 -1.90 17.77 -7.35
C VAL A 428 -1.47 16.48 -6.67
N THR A 429 -0.74 15.65 -7.41
CA THR A 429 -0.07 14.46 -6.88
C THR A 429 1.27 14.83 -6.25
N PHE A 430 1.47 14.39 -5.01
CA PHE A 430 2.71 14.56 -4.26
C PHE A 430 3.50 13.26 -4.28
N THR A 431 4.65 13.30 -4.95
CA THR A 431 5.57 12.16 -5.03
C THR A 431 6.19 11.90 -3.65
N PRO A 432 6.14 10.64 -3.15
CA PRO A 432 6.83 10.24 -1.93
C PRO A 432 8.34 10.47 -1.98
N GLY A 433 9.01 10.38 -0.82
CA GLY A 433 10.44 10.61 -0.69
C GLY A 433 10.84 12.09 -0.73
N ASN A 434 9.88 13.01 -0.60
CA ASN A 434 10.10 14.44 -0.70
C ASN A 434 9.59 15.22 0.51
N VAL A 435 10.24 16.36 0.78
CA VAL A 435 9.76 17.35 1.76
C VAL A 435 9.03 18.46 1.02
N TYR A 436 7.79 18.71 1.42
CA TYR A 436 6.93 19.74 0.88
C TYR A 436 6.68 20.82 1.93
N PHE A 437 6.86 22.09 1.53
CA PHE A 437 6.54 23.24 2.36
C PHE A 437 5.53 24.14 1.65
N ASN A 438 4.35 24.31 2.26
CA ASN A 438 3.22 25.03 1.66
C ASN A 438 3.00 24.60 0.19
N TYR A 439 2.90 23.28 -0.01
CA TYR A 439 2.73 22.61 -1.30
C TYR A 439 3.89 22.72 -2.30
N MET A 440 5.01 23.38 -1.96
CA MET A 440 6.21 23.44 -2.80
C MET A 440 7.19 22.31 -2.45
N ASN A 441 7.64 21.54 -3.44
CA ASN A 441 8.67 20.52 -3.26
C ASN A 441 10.05 21.17 -3.01
N LEU A 442 10.69 20.83 -1.89
CA LEU A 442 12.00 21.38 -1.48
C LEU A 442 13.18 20.45 -1.78
N THR A 443 12.96 19.15 -1.98
CA THR A 443 14.01 18.14 -2.13
C THR A 443 14.22 17.68 -3.57
N GLN A 444 13.16 17.67 -4.38
CA GLN A 444 13.19 17.27 -5.80
C GLN A 444 13.82 15.88 -6.04
N ASN A 445 13.65 14.95 -5.10
CA ASN A 445 14.05 13.56 -5.28
C ASN A 445 13.20 12.95 -6.41
N LEU A 446 13.88 12.28 -7.35
CA LEU A 446 13.26 11.62 -8.50
C LEU A 446 12.52 10.35 -8.06
N GLN A 447 11.53 9.95 -8.86
CA GLN A 447 10.70 8.74 -8.65
C GLN A 447 11.45 7.43 -8.92
N ASP A 448 12.72 7.51 -9.37
CA ASP A 448 13.54 6.42 -9.93
C ASP A 448 14.28 5.57 -8.87
N THR A 449 13.86 5.66 -7.61
CA THR A 449 14.39 4.81 -6.55
C THR A 449 13.66 3.49 -6.52
N GLU A 450 14.43 2.41 -6.46
CA GLU A 450 14.00 1.01 -6.47
C GLU A 450 12.78 0.75 -5.57
N LYS A 451 11.77 0.10 -6.16
CA LYS A 451 10.56 -0.38 -5.50
C LYS A 451 10.36 -1.85 -5.81
N GLY A 452 10.98 -2.71 -5.02
CA GLY A 452 11.01 -4.15 -5.27
C GLY A 452 10.73 -4.96 -4.02
N ILE A 453 10.01 -6.07 -4.18
CA ILE A 453 10.04 -7.16 -3.21
C ILE A 453 10.79 -8.31 -3.86
N THR A 454 11.88 -8.76 -3.26
CA THR A 454 12.62 -9.95 -3.68
C THR A 454 12.52 -11.00 -2.60
N ILE A 455 12.06 -12.20 -2.94
CA ILE A 455 12.08 -13.36 -2.06
C ILE A 455 12.88 -14.45 -2.78
N SER A 456 14.07 -14.76 -2.29
CA SER A 456 14.96 -15.74 -2.89
C SER A 456 15.35 -16.85 -1.92
N GLN A 457 15.43 -18.07 -2.45
CA GLN A 457 15.93 -19.23 -1.74
C GLN A 457 16.83 -20.04 -2.66
N ASP A 458 18.09 -20.17 -2.25
CA ASP A 458 19.16 -20.91 -2.91
C ASP A 458 20.16 -21.34 -1.84
N SER A 459 20.28 -22.64 -1.60
CA SER A 459 21.02 -23.21 -0.49
C SER A 459 22.15 -24.10 -0.99
N LEU A 460 23.24 -24.14 -0.25
CA LEU A 460 24.25 -25.17 -0.50
C LEU A 460 23.72 -26.55 -0.08
N PRO A 461 24.24 -27.64 -0.66
CA PRO A 461 23.92 -28.98 -0.21
C PRO A 461 24.16 -29.17 1.29
N TYR A 462 23.34 -30.01 1.94
CA TYR A 462 23.37 -30.22 3.39
C TYR A 462 24.76 -30.57 3.95
N GLU A 463 25.62 -31.20 3.15
CA GLU A 463 26.99 -31.58 3.53
C GLU A 463 27.92 -30.40 3.83
N TYR A 464 27.59 -29.21 3.33
CA TYR A 464 28.37 -27.99 3.61
C TYR A 464 28.04 -27.38 4.98
N PHE A 465 26.94 -27.78 5.61
CA PHE A 465 26.50 -27.25 6.90
C PHE A 465 26.95 -28.11 8.09
N ASP A 466 27.38 -27.47 9.17
CA ASP A 466 27.78 -28.12 10.43
C ASP A 466 26.54 -28.49 11.28
N LEU A 467 25.70 -29.40 10.78
CA LEU A 467 24.42 -29.79 11.40
C LEU A 467 24.57 -30.81 12.57
N GLY A 468 25.78 -31.25 12.89
CA GLY A 468 26.02 -32.24 13.96
C GLY A 468 25.41 -33.61 13.64
N ASP A 469 24.66 -34.17 14.59
CA ASP A 469 23.97 -35.47 14.43
C ASP A 469 22.55 -35.31 13.81
N LEU A 470 22.20 -34.13 13.32
CA LEU A 470 20.92 -33.87 12.69
C LEU A 470 20.87 -34.47 11.28
N GLU A 471 20.10 -35.54 11.12
CA GLU A 471 19.76 -36.08 9.79
C GLU A 471 18.51 -35.35 9.29
N LEU A 472 18.68 -34.54 8.24
CA LEU A 472 17.55 -34.00 7.49
C LEU A 472 17.03 -35.07 6.51
N PRO A 473 15.70 -35.16 6.30
CA PRO A 473 15.14 -36.10 5.34
C PRO A 473 15.75 -35.90 3.96
N GLN A 474 16.40 -36.94 3.43
CA GLN A 474 17.02 -36.88 2.11
C GLN A 474 15.95 -36.92 1.02
N GLY A 475 16.09 -36.08 -0.01
CA GLY A 475 15.20 -36.07 -1.17
C GLY A 475 13.90 -35.29 -0.99
N ILE A 476 13.82 -34.43 0.03
CA ILE A 476 12.71 -33.49 0.20
C ILE A 476 13.16 -32.12 -0.28
N ALA A 477 12.37 -31.52 -1.17
CA ALA A 477 12.62 -30.19 -1.70
C ALA A 477 12.40 -29.11 -0.63
N GLN A 478 13.17 -28.01 -0.69
CA GLN A 478 12.96 -26.88 0.20
C GLN A 478 11.89 -25.98 -0.43
N ASP A 479 10.63 -26.25 -0.12
CA ASP A 479 9.53 -25.46 -0.67
C ASP A 479 9.43 -24.08 0.00
N LEU A 480 9.00 -23.08 -0.77
CA LEU A 480 8.70 -21.71 -0.34
C LEU A 480 7.19 -21.54 -0.22
N TYR A 481 6.73 -21.13 0.96
CA TYR A 481 5.30 -20.92 1.24
C TYR A 481 5.01 -19.43 1.44
N ILE A 482 4.09 -18.87 0.67
CA ILE A 482 3.54 -17.53 0.87
C ILE A 482 2.18 -17.69 1.54
N ILE A 483 2.17 -17.47 2.85
CA ILE A 483 0.98 -17.62 3.70
C ILE A 483 0.25 -16.31 3.94
N GLY A 484 0.96 -15.18 3.92
CA GLY A 484 0.39 -13.83 3.99
C GLY A 484 0.38 -13.14 2.62
N SER A 485 0.12 -11.84 2.60
CA SER A 485 0.04 -11.08 1.34
C SER A 485 1.40 -10.52 0.92
N VAL A 486 1.76 -10.70 -0.34
CA VAL A 486 2.93 -10.07 -0.99
C VAL A 486 2.43 -9.01 -1.95
N ILE A 487 2.50 -7.73 -1.54
CA ILE A 487 1.86 -6.62 -2.25
C ILE A 487 2.88 -5.51 -2.55
N ASN A 488 3.04 -5.19 -3.83
CA ASN A 488 3.77 -4.03 -4.33
C ASN A 488 3.08 -3.51 -5.61
N GLU A 489 1.92 -2.89 -5.43
CA GLU A 489 1.04 -2.46 -6.53
C GLU A 489 1.78 -1.66 -7.61
N ASN A 490 2.64 -0.73 -7.19
CA ASN A 490 3.37 0.19 -8.07
C ASN A 490 4.84 -0.21 -8.32
N GLY A 491 5.18 -1.49 -8.20
CA GLY A 491 6.54 -1.97 -8.37
C GLY A 491 6.65 -3.45 -8.70
N GLN A 492 7.88 -3.96 -8.67
CA GLN A 492 8.18 -5.35 -9.02
C GLN A 492 8.07 -6.26 -7.79
N VAL A 493 7.59 -7.48 -8.00
CA VAL A 493 7.74 -8.60 -7.06
C VAL A 493 8.48 -9.72 -7.78
N THR A 494 9.60 -10.14 -7.20
CA THR A 494 10.41 -11.26 -7.66
C THR A 494 10.40 -12.36 -6.60
N ILE A 495 9.99 -13.58 -6.98
CA ILE A 495 10.00 -14.74 -6.09
C ILE A 495 10.76 -15.86 -6.79
N ASN A 496 11.86 -16.28 -6.20
CA ASN A 496 12.76 -17.27 -6.77
C ASN A 496 13.05 -18.38 -5.77
N ASN A 497 12.67 -19.62 -6.08
CA ASN A 497 13.05 -20.78 -5.30
C ASN A 497 13.82 -21.78 -6.18
N GLN A 498 15.14 -21.83 -5.99
CA GLN A 498 16.00 -22.78 -6.70
C GLN A 498 15.96 -24.18 -6.08
N GLU A 499 15.47 -24.31 -4.85
CA GLU A 499 15.50 -25.54 -4.05
C GLU A 499 14.23 -26.39 -4.12
N GLY A 500 13.17 -25.89 -4.74
CA GLY A 500 11.86 -26.55 -4.68
C GLY A 500 10.69 -25.76 -5.24
N SER A 501 9.51 -26.09 -4.74
CA SER A 501 8.23 -25.54 -5.21
C SER A 501 7.92 -24.20 -4.55
N ILE A 502 7.04 -23.41 -5.16
CA ILE A 502 6.45 -22.22 -4.57
C ILE A 502 4.95 -22.47 -4.35
N LYS A 503 4.48 -22.30 -3.12
CA LYS A 503 3.10 -22.54 -2.72
C LYS A 503 2.50 -21.27 -2.12
N VAL A 504 1.43 -20.79 -2.72
CA VAL A 504 0.82 -19.49 -2.42
C VAL A 504 -0.61 -19.69 -1.95
N SER A 505 -0.88 -19.33 -0.69
CA SER A 505 -2.23 -19.28 -0.13
C SER A 505 -2.69 -17.86 0.21
N GLY A 506 -1.76 -16.89 0.28
CA GLY A 506 -2.08 -15.48 0.40
C GLY A 506 -2.15 -14.78 -0.96
N GLU A 507 -2.39 -13.47 -0.95
CA GLU A 507 -2.47 -12.67 -2.17
C GLU A 507 -1.08 -12.30 -2.69
N ILE A 508 -0.88 -12.37 -4.01
CA ILE A 508 0.30 -11.78 -4.66
C ILE A 508 -0.22 -10.71 -5.62
N LEU A 509 0.15 -9.47 -5.35
CA LEU A 509 -0.24 -8.33 -6.16
C LEU A 509 0.98 -7.47 -6.46
N ALA A 510 1.28 -7.31 -7.74
CA ALA A 510 2.44 -6.56 -8.21
C ALA A 510 2.13 -5.84 -9.52
N GLY A 511 2.82 -4.73 -9.76
CA GLY A 511 2.79 -4.12 -11.08
C GLY A 511 3.48 -4.98 -12.13
N GLU A 512 4.62 -5.56 -11.75
CA GLU A 512 5.35 -6.55 -12.52
C GLU A 512 5.71 -7.75 -11.63
N LEU A 513 5.42 -8.96 -12.09
CA LEU A 513 5.62 -10.19 -11.31
C LEU A 513 6.62 -11.12 -12.01
N ASP A 514 7.72 -11.46 -11.34
CA ASP A 514 8.72 -12.43 -11.82
C ASP A 514 8.82 -13.60 -10.85
N ILE A 515 8.26 -14.75 -11.22
CA ILE A 515 8.25 -15.95 -10.38
C ILE A 515 9.03 -17.06 -11.06
N GLN A 516 9.93 -17.70 -10.31
CA GLN A 516 10.71 -18.84 -10.77
C GLN A 516 10.75 -19.95 -9.69
N ALA A 517 10.36 -21.16 -10.07
CA ALA A 517 10.40 -22.34 -9.20
C ALA A 517 11.15 -23.51 -9.89
N SER A 518 12.13 -24.11 -9.21
CA SER A 518 12.73 -25.38 -9.63
C SER A 518 11.80 -26.58 -9.45
N GLY A 519 10.83 -26.47 -8.54
CA GLY A 519 9.74 -27.43 -8.36
C GLY A 519 8.46 -26.96 -9.05
N ASP A 520 7.32 -27.22 -8.40
CA ASP A 520 6.00 -26.82 -8.87
C ASP A 520 5.65 -25.37 -8.42
N PHE A 521 4.68 -24.75 -9.07
CA PHE A 521 4.06 -23.51 -8.62
C PHE A 521 2.57 -23.76 -8.35
N ASP A 522 2.13 -23.58 -7.10
CA ASP A 522 0.74 -23.71 -6.70
C ASP A 522 0.23 -22.38 -6.15
N LEU A 523 -0.82 -21.81 -6.74
CA LEU A 523 -1.50 -20.63 -6.25
C LEU A 523 -2.98 -20.90 -6.02
N ASN A 524 -3.43 -20.56 -4.82
CA ASN A 524 -4.82 -20.63 -4.44
C ASN A 524 -5.27 -19.37 -3.71
N VAL A 525 -6.06 -18.54 -4.40
CA VAL A 525 -6.63 -17.31 -3.84
C VAL A 525 -8.13 -17.27 -4.07
N ASP A 526 -8.86 -16.68 -3.13
CA ASP A 526 -10.32 -16.52 -3.27
C ASP A 526 -10.70 -15.31 -4.14
N ASP A 527 -9.73 -14.51 -4.60
CA ASP A 527 -9.95 -13.26 -5.31
C ASP A 527 -9.22 -13.20 -6.67
N TRP A 528 -8.65 -12.05 -7.04
CA TRP A 528 -7.90 -11.84 -8.27
C TRP A 528 -6.50 -12.45 -8.24
N PHE A 529 -6.08 -12.96 -9.39
CA PHE A 529 -4.67 -13.13 -9.72
C PHE A 529 -4.35 -12.38 -11.01
N HIS A 530 -3.49 -11.38 -10.90
CA HIS A 530 -2.93 -10.66 -12.02
C HIS A 530 -1.47 -11.05 -12.22
N LEU A 531 -1.13 -11.63 -13.36
CA LEU A 531 0.28 -11.78 -13.74
C LEU A 531 0.91 -10.40 -14.03
N ARG A 532 0.11 -9.49 -14.56
CA ARG A 532 0.41 -8.06 -14.70
C ARG A 532 -0.85 -7.27 -14.42
N ASP A 533 -0.77 -6.33 -13.48
CA ASP A 533 -1.91 -5.52 -13.09
C ASP A 533 -2.18 -4.41 -14.14
N PRO A 534 -3.35 -4.39 -14.79
CA PRO A 534 -3.71 -3.35 -15.76
C PRO A 534 -3.85 -1.95 -15.16
N ARG A 535 -4.07 -1.84 -13.84
CA ARG A 535 -4.13 -0.54 -13.14
C ARG A 535 -2.79 0.21 -13.22
N GLN A 536 -1.70 -0.50 -13.49
CA GLN A 536 -0.37 0.09 -13.67
C GLN A 536 -0.10 0.64 -15.08
N TYR A 537 -0.97 0.39 -16.07
CA TYR A 537 -0.76 0.91 -17.43
C TYR A 537 -1.01 2.40 -17.54
N ILE A 538 -1.67 2.95 -16.52
CA ILE A 538 -2.05 4.34 -16.44
C ILE A 538 -1.25 5.02 -15.32
N ASP A 539 -0.29 5.86 -15.70
CA ASP A 539 0.22 6.91 -14.82
C ASP A 539 -0.88 7.97 -14.69
N TYR A 540 -1.95 7.69 -13.94
CA TYR A 540 -3.09 8.60 -13.86
C TYR A 540 -2.56 9.97 -13.42
N PRO A 541 -2.60 11.03 -14.26
CA PRO A 541 -2.41 12.37 -13.76
C PRO A 541 -3.75 12.65 -13.10
N ARG A 542 -3.84 12.37 -11.79
CA ARG A 542 -5.05 12.60 -10.99
C ARG A 542 -5.44 14.09 -11.03
N ASN A 543 -4.62 14.92 -11.66
CA ASN A 543 -4.81 16.30 -12.02
C ASN A 543 -5.86 16.54 -13.15
N ILE A 544 -6.16 15.57 -14.02
CA ILE A 544 -7.01 15.79 -15.21
C ILE A 544 -8.51 15.78 -14.86
N ALA A 545 -8.95 14.99 -13.88
CA ALA A 545 -10.37 14.75 -13.60
C ALA A 545 -11.18 15.97 -13.12
N ARG A 546 -10.58 17.16 -12.94
CA ARG A 546 -11.26 18.33 -12.37
C ARG A 546 -11.03 19.67 -13.06
N ASP A 547 -10.46 19.73 -14.27
CA ASP A 547 -10.38 21.03 -14.95
C ASP A 547 -11.67 21.36 -15.71
N ASN A 548 -12.66 21.91 -14.98
CA ASN A 548 -13.45 23.09 -15.33
C ASN A 548 -14.70 23.13 -14.45
N GLY A 549 -14.89 24.22 -13.70
CA GLY A 549 -15.90 24.44 -12.64
C GLY A 549 -17.38 24.32 -13.04
N SER A 550 -17.76 23.18 -13.62
CA SER A 550 -19.08 22.85 -14.15
C SER A 550 -19.55 21.44 -13.77
N GLY A 551 -18.74 20.64 -13.07
CA GLY A 551 -19.10 19.26 -12.71
C GLY A 551 -19.26 18.32 -13.92
N SER A 552 -18.58 18.63 -15.03
CA SER A 552 -18.63 17.78 -16.23
C SER A 552 -17.65 16.61 -16.08
N GLU A 553 -18.15 15.39 -16.23
CA GLU A 553 -17.36 14.17 -16.39
C GLU A 553 -16.47 14.29 -17.64
N ILE A 554 -15.16 14.12 -17.49
CA ILE A 554 -14.26 14.02 -18.65
C ILE A 554 -14.35 12.58 -19.13
N GLN A 555 -15.23 12.36 -20.09
CA GLN A 555 -15.31 11.09 -20.80
C GLN A 555 -14.34 11.11 -21.98
N PHE A 556 -13.34 10.23 -21.93
CA PHE A 556 -12.57 9.89 -23.12
C PHE A 556 -13.36 8.83 -23.88
N GLY A 557 -13.99 9.22 -24.98
CA GLY A 557 -14.77 8.29 -25.82
C GLY A 557 -13.92 7.32 -26.64
N ASP A 558 -12.58 7.42 -26.58
CA ASP A 558 -11.65 6.59 -27.32
C ASP A 558 -10.34 6.41 -26.51
N TYR A 559 -9.88 5.16 -26.41
CA TYR A 559 -8.65 4.77 -25.72
C TYR A 559 -7.40 5.33 -26.38
N THR A 560 -7.45 5.73 -27.67
CA THR A 560 -6.31 6.38 -28.37
C THR A 560 -5.91 7.72 -27.75
N ASN A 561 -6.76 8.30 -26.89
CA ASN A 561 -6.40 9.50 -26.11
C ASN A 561 -5.51 9.18 -24.90
N LEU A 562 -5.32 7.90 -24.58
CA LEU A 562 -4.50 7.37 -23.49
C LEU A 562 -3.38 6.50 -24.08
N GLN A 563 -2.41 7.14 -24.76
CA GLN A 563 -1.35 6.44 -25.50
C GLN A 563 -0.60 5.40 -24.65
N ASN A 564 -0.28 5.70 -23.37
CA ASN A 564 0.39 4.73 -22.50
C ASN A 564 -0.47 3.46 -22.27
N LEU A 565 -1.78 3.62 -22.11
CA LEU A 565 -2.72 2.50 -21.94
C LEU A 565 -2.83 1.69 -23.23
N GLU A 566 -2.97 2.37 -24.38
CA GLU A 566 -2.99 1.73 -25.70
C GLU A 566 -1.71 0.93 -25.94
N ASP A 567 -0.56 1.54 -25.70
CA ASP A 567 0.76 0.95 -25.89
C ASP A 567 0.90 -0.32 -25.03
N LYS A 568 0.48 -0.28 -23.76
CA LYS A 568 0.56 -1.41 -22.81
C LYS A 568 -0.42 -2.54 -23.10
N ILE A 569 -1.64 -2.24 -23.55
CA ILE A 569 -2.63 -3.27 -23.89
C ILE A 569 -2.27 -3.97 -25.21
N PHE A 570 -1.82 -3.21 -26.21
CA PHE A 570 -1.57 -3.72 -27.56
C PHE A 570 -0.07 -3.94 -27.87
N GLU A 571 0.77 -4.14 -26.84
CA GLU A 571 2.20 -4.51 -27.01
C GLU A 571 2.32 -5.72 -27.95
N SER A 572 3.20 -5.72 -28.96
CA SER A 572 3.23 -6.81 -29.94
C SER A 572 3.66 -8.17 -29.39
N GLU A 573 4.30 -8.18 -28.22
CA GLU A 573 4.80 -9.35 -27.51
C GLU A 573 4.40 -9.27 -26.03
N TYR A 574 4.52 -10.38 -25.30
CA TYR A 574 4.29 -10.38 -23.85
C TYR A 574 5.40 -9.59 -23.12
N SER A 575 5.08 -9.06 -21.94
CA SER A 575 6.07 -8.37 -21.09
C SER A 575 7.11 -9.35 -20.53
N GLU A 576 8.40 -9.10 -20.79
CA GLU A 576 9.50 -9.91 -20.21
C GLU A 576 9.65 -9.72 -18.69
N SER A 577 9.15 -8.60 -18.16
CA SER A 577 9.16 -8.30 -16.72
C SER A 577 8.02 -8.97 -15.94
N SER A 578 7.02 -9.54 -16.63
CA SER A 578 5.86 -10.20 -16.00
C SER A 578 5.78 -11.66 -16.46
N ARG A 579 6.47 -12.53 -15.72
CA ARG A 579 6.62 -13.95 -16.06
C ARG A 579 6.50 -14.86 -14.85
N LEU A 580 6.01 -16.07 -15.11
CA LEU A 580 5.92 -17.16 -14.15
C LEU A 580 6.50 -18.40 -14.83
N LEU A 581 7.66 -18.83 -14.37
CA LEU A 581 8.40 -19.98 -14.85
C LEU A 581 8.45 -21.06 -13.76
N SER A 582 8.16 -22.30 -14.12
CA SER A 582 8.33 -23.44 -13.22
C SER A 582 8.88 -24.62 -14.00
N GLN A 583 9.91 -25.28 -13.47
CA GLN A 583 10.43 -26.51 -14.07
C GLN A 583 9.48 -27.71 -13.86
N GLY A 584 8.62 -27.63 -12.84
CA GLY A 584 7.52 -28.55 -12.56
C GLY A 584 6.17 -28.06 -13.10
N SER A 585 5.09 -28.47 -12.43
CA SER A 585 3.72 -28.13 -12.78
C SER A 585 3.32 -26.74 -12.27
N ILE A 586 2.41 -26.06 -12.98
CA ILE A 586 1.81 -24.78 -12.57
C ILE A 586 0.32 -24.99 -12.33
N ASN A 587 -0.15 -24.79 -11.11
CA ASN A 587 -1.57 -24.84 -10.74
C ASN A 587 -2.01 -23.47 -10.21
N ILE A 588 -2.89 -22.78 -10.94
CA ILE A 588 -3.42 -21.48 -10.55
C ILE A 588 -4.94 -21.58 -10.40
N SER A 589 -5.42 -21.37 -9.19
CA SER A 589 -6.83 -21.30 -8.84
C SER A 589 -7.14 -19.94 -8.22
N ALA A 590 -7.93 -19.13 -8.92
CA ALA A 590 -8.41 -17.84 -8.44
C ALA A 590 -9.88 -17.63 -8.82
N SER A 591 -10.58 -16.70 -8.18
CA SER A 591 -11.92 -16.31 -8.67
C SER A 591 -11.83 -15.68 -10.05
N TYR A 592 -10.85 -14.79 -10.24
CA TYR A 592 -10.60 -14.09 -11.50
C TYR A 592 -9.14 -14.22 -11.88
N LEU A 593 -8.87 -14.52 -13.15
CA LEU A 593 -7.52 -14.72 -13.69
C LEU A 593 -7.26 -13.73 -14.80
N ASN A 594 -6.29 -12.82 -14.61
CA ASN A 594 -5.74 -12.00 -15.68
C ASN A 594 -4.39 -12.56 -16.15
N LEU A 595 -4.41 -13.26 -17.28
CA LEU A 595 -3.24 -13.97 -17.83
C LEU A 595 -2.42 -13.05 -18.76
N ASN A 596 -2.05 -11.85 -18.31
CA ASN A 596 -1.26 -10.91 -19.11
C ASN A 596 0.24 -10.99 -18.75
N GLY A 597 1.03 -11.68 -19.57
CA GLY A 597 2.44 -11.98 -19.33
C GLY A 597 2.81 -13.38 -19.84
N LEU A 598 3.97 -13.91 -19.44
CA LEU A 598 4.42 -15.26 -19.79
C LEU A 598 4.14 -16.25 -18.65
N ILE A 599 3.44 -17.35 -18.94
CA ILE A 599 3.35 -18.52 -18.04
C ILE A 599 4.01 -19.70 -18.73
N GLN A 600 5.05 -20.28 -18.14
CA GLN A 600 5.79 -21.40 -18.71
C GLN A 600 6.01 -22.51 -17.69
N SER A 601 5.57 -23.72 -18.02
CA SER A 601 5.82 -24.93 -17.24
C SER A 601 6.71 -25.90 -18.00
N GLY A 602 7.60 -26.55 -17.26
CA GLY A 602 8.62 -27.45 -17.76
C GLY A 602 9.77 -26.70 -18.43
N LEU A 603 10.90 -27.40 -18.54
CA LEU A 603 12.11 -26.85 -19.14
C LEU A 603 12.03 -26.89 -20.66
N ASN A 604 12.29 -25.76 -21.33
CA ASN A 604 12.38 -25.67 -22.79
C ASN A 604 13.83 -25.51 -23.26
N GLU A 605 14.54 -24.49 -22.79
CA GLU A 605 15.94 -24.25 -23.15
C GLU A 605 16.75 -23.64 -22.00
N VAL A 606 17.76 -24.38 -21.53
CA VAL A 606 18.71 -23.88 -20.54
C VAL A 606 20.00 -23.49 -21.24
N ILE A 607 20.34 -22.19 -21.22
CA ILE A 607 21.64 -21.68 -21.68
C ILE A 607 22.38 -21.11 -20.48
N LEU A 608 23.38 -21.82 -19.96
CA LEU A 608 24.26 -21.34 -18.89
C LEU A 608 25.60 -20.89 -19.49
N ASN A 609 25.96 -19.61 -19.34
CA ASN A 609 27.27 -19.11 -19.72
C ASN A 609 28.07 -18.72 -18.48
N ILE A 610 29.30 -19.21 -18.42
CA ILE A 610 30.26 -18.96 -17.35
C ILE A 610 31.44 -18.21 -17.96
N ALA A 611 31.62 -16.96 -17.54
CA ALA A 611 32.59 -16.05 -18.11
C ALA A 611 34.04 -16.44 -17.82
N SER A 612 34.95 -16.02 -18.71
CA SER A 612 36.39 -16.32 -18.58
C SER A 612 37.08 -15.68 -17.37
N ASP A 613 36.48 -14.62 -16.82
CA ASP A 613 36.93 -13.88 -15.64
C ASP A 613 36.19 -14.27 -14.35
N PHE A 614 35.28 -15.25 -14.40
CA PHE A 614 34.63 -15.83 -13.23
C PHE A 614 35.69 -16.25 -12.20
N SER A 615 35.59 -15.71 -10.98
CA SER A 615 36.58 -15.91 -9.92
C SER A 615 35.99 -15.65 -8.54
N TYR A 616 35.84 -16.70 -7.75
CA TYR A 616 35.38 -16.65 -6.36
C TYR A 616 36.41 -17.34 -5.44
N ASP A 617 36.53 -16.86 -4.21
CA ASP A 617 37.45 -17.40 -3.18
C ASP A 617 36.73 -18.17 -2.07
N LYS A 618 35.39 -18.16 -2.08
CA LYS A 618 34.52 -18.87 -1.15
C LYS A 618 33.55 -19.78 -1.91
N THR A 619 33.08 -20.83 -1.23
CA THR A 619 31.97 -21.63 -1.75
C THR A 619 30.71 -20.79 -1.72
N THR A 620 30.04 -20.66 -2.87
CA THR A 620 28.93 -19.71 -3.04
C THR A 620 27.90 -20.29 -4.01
N PRO A 621 26.60 -20.31 -3.65
CA PRO A 621 25.52 -20.64 -4.58
C PRO A 621 25.48 -19.68 -5.77
N PHE A 622 24.77 -20.04 -6.84
CA PHE A 622 24.63 -19.16 -8.01
C PHE A 622 23.85 -17.89 -7.71
N ILE A 623 22.97 -17.90 -6.70
CA ILE A 623 22.33 -16.71 -6.16
C ILE A 623 23.04 -16.32 -4.85
N ASP A 624 23.59 -15.11 -4.82
CA ASP A 624 24.38 -14.62 -3.70
C ASP A 624 23.53 -14.19 -2.48
N GLU A 625 24.20 -13.67 -1.44
CA GLU A 625 23.53 -13.20 -0.22
C GLU A 625 22.69 -11.91 -0.41
N ASN A 626 22.69 -11.31 -1.61
CA ASN A 626 21.83 -10.21 -2.02
C ASN A 626 20.61 -10.68 -2.83
N GLY A 627 20.56 -11.96 -3.21
CA GLY A 627 19.51 -12.47 -4.11
C GLY A 627 19.83 -12.28 -5.59
N ASP A 628 21.06 -11.88 -5.91
CA ASP A 628 21.51 -11.63 -7.27
C ASP A 628 22.30 -12.83 -7.81
N ILE A 629 22.25 -13.04 -9.13
CA ILE A 629 23.12 -14.02 -9.78
C ILE A 629 24.58 -13.57 -9.62
N ILE A 630 25.45 -14.48 -9.20
CA ILE A 630 26.87 -14.19 -9.01
C ILE A 630 27.56 -13.72 -10.32
N ASP A 631 28.43 -12.73 -10.21
CA ASP A 631 29.22 -12.16 -11.31
C ASP A 631 29.91 -13.23 -12.17
N GLY A 632 29.64 -13.19 -13.46
CA GLY A 632 30.22 -14.12 -14.44
C GLY A 632 29.37 -15.37 -14.72
N ILE A 633 28.26 -15.58 -14.00
CA ILE A 633 27.19 -16.51 -14.39
C ILE A 633 26.08 -15.74 -15.09
N THR A 634 25.60 -16.25 -16.24
CA THR A 634 24.42 -15.70 -16.91
C THR A 634 23.57 -16.81 -17.50
N PHE A 635 22.25 -16.64 -17.43
CA PHE A 635 21.27 -17.52 -18.08
C PHE A 635 20.73 -16.85 -19.33
N GLY A 636 20.66 -17.59 -20.44
CA GLY A 636 20.12 -17.15 -21.72
C GLY A 636 18.69 -17.65 -21.98
N GLY A 637 18.25 -17.56 -23.24
CA GLY A 637 16.92 -18.01 -23.64
C GLY A 637 15.82 -17.16 -23.01
N THR A 638 14.85 -17.81 -22.37
CA THR A 638 13.74 -17.17 -21.65
C THR A 638 14.08 -16.83 -20.19
N GLY A 639 15.34 -17.01 -19.77
CA GLY A 639 15.79 -16.77 -18.40
C GLY A 639 15.53 -17.94 -17.45
N GLU A 640 15.38 -19.16 -17.96
CA GLU A 640 15.26 -20.37 -17.15
C GLU A 640 16.57 -20.60 -16.37
N GLN A 641 16.51 -20.51 -15.04
CA GLN A 641 17.63 -20.73 -14.13
C GLN A 641 17.73 -22.20 -13.76
N ILE A 642 18.97 -22.68 -13.57
CA ILE A 642 19.25 -24.00 -13.01
C ILE A 642 20.09 -23.86 -11.75
N ASP A 643 19.83 -24.76 -10.81
CA ASP A 643 20.48 -24.81 -9.52
C ASP A 643 21.96 -25.25 -9.61
N GLY A 644 22.81 -24.62 -8.80
CA GLY A 644 24.23 -24.84 -8.80
C GLY A 644 25.00 -23.86 -7.94
N TYR A 645 26.28 -24.17 -7.75
CA TYR A 645 27.16 -23.41 -6.86
C TYR A 645 28.63 -23.52 -7.28
N PHE A 646 29.45 -22.58 -6.83
CA PHE A 646 30.90 -22.68 -6.92
C PHE A 646 31.46 -23.31 -5.63
N ASP A 647 32.29 -24.33 -5.76
CA ASP A 647 33.02 -24.99 -4.67
C ASP A 647 34.47 -24.46 -4.63
N ALA A 648 34.80 -23.61 -3.66
CA ALA A 648 36.14 -23.06 -3.53
C ALA A 648 37.18 -24.09 -3.08
N GLY A 649 36.78 -25.10 -2.31
CA GLY A 649 37.67 -26.16 -1.84
C GLY A 649 38.12 -27.08 -2.97
N ARG A 650 37.22 -27.37 -3.91
CA ARG A 650 37.49 -28.17 -5.12
C ARG A 650 37.92 -27.33 -6.32
N GLN A 651 37.75 -26.02 -6.28
CA GLN A 651 37.93 -25.11 -7.43
C GLN A 651 37.11 -25.54 -8.64
N SER A 652 35.84 -25.85 -8.41
CA SER A 652 34.92 -26.37 -9.43
C SER A 652 33.58 -25.67 -9.37
N ILE A 653 32.94 -25.53 -10.52
CA ILE A 653 31.56 -25.08 -10.65
C ILE A 653 30.70 -26.35 -10.69
N VAL A 654 29.76 -26.47 -9.76
CA VAL A 654 28.90 -27.64 -9.60
C VAL A 654 27.49 -27.25 -10.07
N ILE A 655 26.95 -28.04 -10.99
CA ILE A 655 25.54 -28.00 -11.35
C ILE A 655 24.85 -29.14 -10.59
N GLU A 656 23.79 -28.77 -9.88
CA GLU A 656 23.00 -29.68 -9.06
C GLU A 656 22.21 -30.68 -9.93
N ASN A 657 21.41 -31.52 -9.29
CA ASN A 657 20.61 -32.51 -10.02
C ASN A 657 19.54 -31.81 -10.86
N LEU A 658 19.61 -31.96 -12.18
CA LEU A 658 18.61 -31.43 -13.10
C LEU A 658 17.68 -32.55 -13.56
N LYS A 659 16.40 -32.47 -13.20
CA LYS A 659 15.37 -33.39 -13.67
C LYS A 659 14.40 -32.65 -14.58
N THR A 660 14.29 -33.08 -15.82
CA THR A 660 13.40 -32.43 -16.78
C THR A 660 12.02 -33.11 -16.73
N LYS A 661 10.97 -32.35 -16.45
CA LYS A 661 9.59 -32.79 -16.58
C LYS A 661 8.94 -32.12 -17.80
N ALA A 662 7.96 -32.78 -18.42
CA ALA A 662 7.06 -32.10 -19.35
C ALA A 662 6.27 -31.04 -18.60
N GLY A 663 5.94 -29.96 -19.32
CA GLY A 663 5.14 -28.90 -18.76
C GLY A 663 3.72 -29.38 -18.47
N ASN A 664 3.20 -29.01 -17.30
CA ASN A 664 1.80 -29.21 -16.94
C ASN A 664 1.26 -27.92 -16.32
N ILE A 665 0.26 -27.32 -16.97
CA ILE A 665 -0.38 -26.09 -16.49
C ILE A 665 -1.86 -26.34 -16.27
N SER A 666 -2.38 -25.97 -15.11
CA SER A 666 -3.81 -25.95 -14.78
C SER A 666 -4.23 -24.55 -14.35
N LEU A 667 -5.11 -23.92 -15.12
CA LEU A 667 -5.65 -22.57 -14.85
C LEU A 667 -7.14 -22.67 -14.60
N THR A 668 -7.60 -22.27 -13.41
CA THR A 668 -9.01 -22.39 -13.01
C THR A 668 -9.53 -21.10 -12.40
N GLY A 669 -10.55 -20.51 -13.03
CA GLY A 669 -11.17 -19.25 -12.61
C GLY A 669 -11.96 -18.62 -13.76
N GLN A 670 -12.44 -17.39 -13.58
CA GLN A 670 -12.94 -16.60 -14.71
C GLN A 670 -11.74 -16.03 -15.46
N ILE A 671 -11.52 -16.54 -16.67
CA ILE A 671 -10.29 -16.25 -17.42
C ILE A 671 -10.48 -14.99 -18.28
N ALA A 672 -9.59 -14.01 -18.07
CA ALA A 672 -9.44 -12.82 -18.89
C ALA A 672 -7.97 -12.60 -19.26
N SER A 673 -7.73 -11.73 -20.25
CA SER A 673 -6.40 -11.23 -20.59
C SER A 673 -6.50 -9.78 -21.02
N THR A 674 -5.93 -8.87 -20.22
CA THR A 674 -5.95 -7.42 -20.46
C THR A 674 -4.78 -6.93 -21.32
N GLY A 675 -4.20 -7.80 -22.13
CA GLY A 675 -3.06 -7.50 -23.00
C GLY A 675 -2.61 -8.73 -23.79
N ASN A 676 -1.31 -8.90 -24.00
CA ASN A 676 -0.74 -9.99 -24.79
C ASN A 676 -0.18 -11.12 -23.91
N GLY A 677 -1.09 -11.91 -23.35
CA GLY A 677 -0.78 -13.14 -22.63
C GLY A 677 -0.17 -14.23 -23.49
N CYS A 678 0.84 -14.94 -22.98
CA CYS A 678 1.48 -16.09 -23.62
C CYS A 678 1.62 -17.25 -22.63
N ILE A 679 1.17 -18.44 -23.04
CA ILE A 679 1.35 -19.68 -22.28
C ILE A 679 2.26 -20.61 -23.08
N ARG A 680 3.30 -21.13 -22.43
CA ARG A 680 4.25 -22.09 -22.99
C ARG A 680 4.28 -23.36 -22.14
N ILE A 681 4.36 -24.49 -22.82
CA ILE A 681 4.35 -25.81 -22.19
C ILE A 681 5.48 -26.58 -22.83
N ALA A 682 6.47 -26.99 -22.04
CA ALA A 682 7.52 -27.85 -22.54
C ALA A 682 6.95 -29.23 -22.91
N ASP A 683 7.42 -29.79 -24.02
CA ASP A 683 7.10 -31.16 -24.44
C ASP A 683 7.88 -32.23 -23.65
N GLY A 684 8.80 -31.80 -22.78
CA GLY A 684 9.66 -32.66 -21.97
C GLY A 684 11.01 -32.99 -22.59
N ASN A 685 11.36 -32.41 -23.75
CA ASN A 685 12.66 -32.60 -24.41
C ASN A 685 13.47 -31.29 -24.48
N PRO A 686 13.98 -30.77 -23.35
CA PRO A 686 14.68 -29.50 -23.35
C PRO A 686 16.01 -29.53 -24.11
N SER A 687 16.46 -28.37 -24.57
CA SER A 687 17.82 -28.12 -25.03
C SER A 687 18.66 -27.57 -23.86
N ILE A 688 19.77 -28.22 -23.51
CA ILE A 688 20.69 -27.75 -22.46
C ILE A 688 22.04 -27.42 -23.09
N ASN A 689 22.49 -26.17 -22.95
CA ASN A 689 23.76 -25.67 -23.44
C ASN A 689 24.54 -24.98 -22.32
N ILE A 690 25.67 -25.57 -21.91
CA ILE A 690 26.53 -25.02 -20.86
C ILE A 690 27.87 -24.61 -21.48
N ASN A 691 28.12 -23.30 -21.49
CA ASN A 691 29.32 -22.69 -22.01
C ASN A 691 30.25 -22.28 -20.86
N ASN A 692 31.23 -23.12 -20.53
CA ASN A 692 32.24 -22.80 -19.53
C ASN A 692 33.51 -22.22 -20.18
N GLU A 693 33.71 -20.90 -20.06
CA GLU A 693 34.94 -20.21 -20.49
C GLU A 693 35.91 -19.93 -19.33
N SER A 694 35.52 -20.25 -18.10
CA SER A 694 36.31 -20.00 -16.89
C SER A 694 37.54 -20.91 -16.78
N ALA A 695 38.38 -20.63 -15.79
CA ALA A 695 39.54 -21.47 -15.46
C ALA A 695 39.19 -22.72 -14.62
N TYR A 696 37.94 -22.86 -14.18
CA TYR A 696 37.51 -23.89 -13.23
C TYR A 696 36.90 -25.11 -13.91
N GLU A 697 36.98 -26.25 -13.23
CA GLU A 697 36.35 -27.50 -13.69
C GLU A 697 34.82 -27.41 -13.54
N LEU A 698 34.08 -27.94 -14.52
CA LEU A 698 32.63 -28.08 -14.44
C LEU A 698 32.29 -29.48 -13.97
N VAL A 699 31.55 -29.59 -12.87
CA VAL A 699 31.00 -30.82 -12.32
C VAL A 699 29.49 -30.77 -12.48
N ILE A 700 28.91 -31.85 -12.98
CA ILE A 700 27.46 -31.99 -13.14
C ILE A 700 27.07 -33.23 -12.34
N ASN A 701 26.18 -33.08 -11.37
CA ASN A 701 25.77 -34.17 -10.49
C ASN A 701 24.97 -35.24 -11.25
N ASP A 702 23.75 -34.89 -11.69
CA ASP A 702 22.90 -35.75 -12.51
C ASP A 702 22.06 -34.90 -13.47
N ILE A 703 21.84 -35.41 -14.68
CA ILE A 703 20.92 -34.82 -15.66
C ILE A 703 19.99 -35.94 -16.11
N ASP A 704 18.77 -35.91 -15.61
CA ASP A 704 17.71 -36.83 -16.02
C ASP A 704 16.78 -36.15 -17.02
N MET A 705 16.99 -36.48 -18.30
CA MET A 705 16.12 -36.08 -19.41
C MET A 705 15.06 -37.14 -19.74
N SER A 706 14.92 -38.18 -18.92
CA SER A 706 13.94 -39.22 -19.18
C SER A 706 12.55 -38.73 -18.79
N ASN A 707 11.71 -38.51 -19.79
CA ASN A 707 10.32 -38.17 -19.57
C ASN A 707 9.43 -38.90 -20.56
N GLU A 708 8.40 -39.56 -20.03
CA GLU A 708 7.38 -40.27 -20.82
C GLU A 708 6.02 -39.55 -20.75
N ALA A 709 5.89 -38.52 -19.91
CA ALA A 709 4.67 -37.74 -19.76
C ALA A 709 4.58 -36.66 -20.86
N PRO A 710 3.41 -36.50 -21.50
CA PRO A 710 3.20 -35.43 -22.46
C PRO A 710 3.07 -34.07 -21.78
N GLY A 711 3.36 -33.00 -22.52
CA GLY A 711 3.00 -31.64 -22.10
C GLY A 711 1.48 -31.45 -22.08
N ILE A 712 0.94 -30.84 -21.02
CA ILE A 712 -0.50 -30.65 -20.82
C ILE A 712 -0.81 -29.20 -20.40
N LEU A 713 -1.84 -28.61 -21.00
CA LEU A 713 -2.50 -27.39 -20.50
C LEU A 713 -3.98 -27.66 -20.29
N THR A 714 -4.45 -27.44 -19.07
CA THR A 714 -5.85 -27.48 -18.69
C THR A 714 -6.30 -26.07 -18.35
N MET A 715 -7.30 -25.57 -19.06
CA MET A 715 -7.97 -24.30 -18.73
C MET A 715 -9.42 -24.59 -18.38
N ILE A 716 -9.85 -24.12 -17.21
CA ILE A 716 -11.21 -24.27 -16.71
C ILE A 716 -11.77 -22.87 -16.49
N ASP A 717 -12.61 -22.44 -17.42
CA ASP A 717 -13.35 -21.18 -17.30
C ASP A 717 -14.60 -21.43 -16.44
N THR A 718 -14.57 -20.92 -15.21
CA THR A 718 -15.61 -21.15 -14.22
C THR A 718 -16.92 -20.43 -14.53
N SER A 719 -16.86 -19.33 -15.30
CA SER A 719 -18.05 -18.56 -15.70
C SER A 719 -18.98 -19.36 -16.61
N THR A 720 -18.40 -20.18 -17.50
CA THR A 720 -19.12 -21.01 -18.46
C THR A 720 -19.07 -22.51 -18.14
N LEU A 721 -18.32 -22.90 -17.09
CA LEU A 721 -17.97 -24.28 -16.75
C LEU A 721 -17.36 -25.04 -17.93
N LYS A 722 -16.65 -24.35 -18.82
CA LYS A 722 -15.95 -24.97 -19.95
C LYS A 722 -14.55 -25.34 -19.54
N LYS A 723 -14.18 -26.60 -19.81
CA LYS A 723 -12.80 -27.07 -19.66
C LYS A 723 -12.20 -27.31 -21.04
N THR A 724 -11.03 -26.78 -21.29
CA THR A 724 -10.25 -27.06 -22.51
C THR A 724 -8.91 -27.66 -22.11
N VAL A 725 -8.59 -28.82 -22.67
CA VAL A 725 -7.34 -29.53 -22.42
C VAL A 725 -6.54 -29.60 -23.72
N TYR A 726 -5.30 -29.15 -23.69
CA TYR A 726 -4.32 -29.33 -24.75
C TYR A 726 -3.32 -30.39 -24.30
N THR A 727 -3.10 -31.41 -25.12
CA THR A 727 -2.15 -32.48 -24.82
C THR A 727 -1.25 -32.73 -26.01
N VAL A 728 0.05 -32.80 -25.78
CA VAL A 728 1.02 -33.18 -26.81
C VAL A 728 1.01 -34.70 -26.98
N ILE A 729 0.62 -35.20 -28.14
CA ILE A 729 0.57 -36.63 -28.45
C ILE A 729 1.08 -36.84 -29.88
N ASP A 730 2.00 -37.79 -30.09
CA ASP A 730 2.48 -38.20 -31.43
C ASP A 730 2.92 -37.01 -32.33
N ASP A 731 3.70 -36.07 -31.80
CA ASP A 731 4.14 -34.84 -32.46
C ASP A 731 2.99 -33.89 -32.91
N GLN A 732 1.81 -34.01 -32.30
CA GLN A 732 0.66 -33.12 -32.52
C GLN A 732 0.10 -32.59 -31.21
N ILE A 733 -0.61 -31.47 -31.28
CA ILE A 733 -1.30 -30.88 -30.14
C ILE A 733 -2.79 -31.20 -30.27
N HIS A 734 -3.30 -32.01 -29.35
CA HIS A 734 -4.72 -32.36 -29.26
C HIS A 734 -5.44 -31.42 -28.31
N GLN A 735 -6.32 -30.57 -28.84
CA GLN A 735 -7.25 -29.76 -28.06
C GLN A 735 -8.57 -30.51 -27.89
N THR A 736 -8.96 -30.78 -26.65
CA THR A 736 -10.25 -31.37 -26.29
C THR A 736 -11.04 -30.41 -25.42
N THR A 737 -12.27 -30.09 -25.83
CA THR A 737 -13.19 -29.25 -25.06
C THR A 737 -14.21 -30.09 -24.33
N TYR A 738 -14.57 -29.67 -23.13
CA TYR A 738 -15.55 -30.31 -22.26
C TYR A 738 -16.53 -29.27 -21.73
N THR A 739 -17.78 -29.69 -21.55
CA THR A 739 -18.80 -28.91 -20.85
C THR A 739 -19.05 -29.51 -19.46
N GLY A 740 -18.90 -28.68 -18.43
CA GLY A 740 -19.14 -29.05 -17.04
C GLY A 740 -20.61 -28.98 -16.67
N THR A 741 -21.10 -29.99 -15.97
CA THR A 741 -22.40 -29.97 -15.31
C THR A 741 -22.24 -30.27 -13.83
N LYS A 742 -22.88 -29.47 -12.98
CA LYS A 742 -22.89 -29.71 -11.54
C LYS A 742 -23.69 -30.97 -11.22
N GLU A 743 -23.06 -31.90 -10.51
CA GLU A 743 -23.69 -33.14 -10.02
C GLU A 743 -23.59 -33.22 -8.50
N THR A 744 -24.61 -33.81 -7.87
CA THR A 744 -24.61 -34.09 -6.43
C THR A 744 -24.92 -35.56 -6.18
N ASN A 745 -23.93 -36.30 -5.68
CA ASN A 745 -24.02 -37.73 -5.40
C ASN A 745 -23.67 -37.99 -3.92
N ASP A 746 -24.52 -38.74 -3.19
CA ASP A 746 -24.34 -39.04 -1.76
C ASP A 746 -24.04 -37.82 -0.87
N GLY A 747 -24.61 -36.66 -1.21
CA GLY A 747 -24.42 -35.40 -0.47
C GLY A 747 -23.10 -34.68 -0.76
N LYS A 748 -22.32 -35.15 -1.74
CA LYS A 748 -21.12 -34.47 -2.26
C LYS A 748 -21.41 -33.86 -3.61
N THR A 749 -21.07 -32.59 -3.77
CA THR A 749 -21.24 -31.85 -5.04
C THR A 749 -19.90 -31.78 -5.77
N SER A 750 -19.92 -32.01 -7.08
CA SER A 750 -18.75 -31.97 -7.97
C SER A 750 -19.16 -31.47 -9.35
N ILE A 751 -18.18 -31.12 -10.19
CA ILE A 751 -18.43 -30.82 -11.61
C ILE A 751 -18.05 -32.04 -12.45
N HIS A 752 -19.02 -32.56 -13.20
CA HIS A 752 -18.79 -33.61 -14.19
C HIS A 752 -18.54 -32.98 -15.55
N TYR A 753 -17.37 -33.21 -16.15
CA TYR A 753 -17.00 -32.69 -17.45
C TYR A 753 -17.26 -33.73 -18.54
N GLN A 754 -18.24 -33.46 -19.40
CA GLN A 754 -18.51 -34.28 -20.58
C GLN A 754 -17.80 -33.71 -21.81
N GLU A 755 -17.11 -34.56 -22.56
CA GLU A 755 -16.43 -34.20 -23.80
C GLU A 755 -17.42 -33.66 -24.85
N ASP A 756 -17.05 -32.57 -25.51
CA ASP A 756 -17.85 -31.88 -26.53
C ASP A 756 -17.19 -32.00 -27.92
N ALA A 757 -15.95 -31.53 -28.05
CA ALA A 757 -15.23 -31.54 -29.33
C ALA A 757 -13.73 -31.79 -29.16
N GLN A 758 -13.10 -32.23 -30.24
CA GLN A 758 -11.64 -32.38 -30.33
C GLN A 758 -11.13 -31.77 -31.64
N THR A 759 -10.03 -31.03 -31.55
CA THR A 759 -9.30 -30.43 -32.68
C THR A 759 -7.82 -30.73 -32.54
N ASN A 760 -7.11 -30.99 -33.64
CA ASN A 760 -5.67 -31.25 -33.62
C ASN A 760 -4.92 -30.13 -34.35
N TYR A 761 -3.73 -29.80 -33.85
CA TYR A 761 -2.81 -28.83 -34.44
C TYR A 761 -1.44 -29.46 -34.64
N ASP A 762 -0.70 -28.98 -35.65
CA ASP A 762 0.71 -29.34 -35.82
C ASP A 762 1.59 -28.35 -35.04
N PHE A 763 2.82 -28.77 -34.69
CA PHE A 763 3.79 -27.84 -34.10
C PHE A 763 4.08 -26.65 -35.04
N GLY A 764 4.23 -25.46 -34.45
CA GLY A 764 4.41 -24.20 -35.19
C GLY A 764 3.09 -23.51 -35.59
N ASN A 765 1.94 -24.13 -35.38
CA ASN A 765 0.67 -23.43 -35.44
C ASN A 765 0.54 -22.44 -34.27
N THR A 766 0.05 -21.23 -34.56
CA THR A 766 -0.42 -20.31 -33.52
C THR A 766 -1.80 -20.77 -33.03
N ILE A 767 -1.89 -21.08 -31.74
CA ILE A 767 -3.14 -21.46 -31.06
C ILE A 767 -3.57 -20.27 -30.20
N THR A 768 -4.81 -19.83 -30.34
CA THR A 768 -5.36 -18.70 -29.57
C THR A 768 -6.52 -19.20 -28.73
N TYR A 769 -6.46 -18.92 -27.42
CA TYR A 769 -7.61 -19.06 -26.54
C TYR A 769 -8.36 -17.73 -26.52
N ALA A 770 -9.65 -17.76 -26.85
CA ALA A 770 -10.53 -16.60 -26.74
C ALA A 770 -11.31 -16.72 -25.42
N PRO A 771 -11.12 -15.77 -24.47
CA PRO A 771 -12.03 -15.59 -23.34
C PRO A 771 -13.50 -15.42 -23.79
N GLN A 772 -14.42 -15.43 -22.84
CA GLN A 772 -15.83 -15.19 -23.14
C GLN A 772 -16.03 -13.87 -23.91
N GLU A 773 -16.78 -13.93 -25.01
CA GLU A 773 -17.11 -12.75 -25.82
C GLU A 773 -17.94 -11.73 -25.02
N GLY A 774 -17.60 -10.44 -25.16
CA GLY A 774 -18.26 -9.34 -24.44
C GLY A 774 -17.81 -9.16 -22.99
N LEU A 775 -16.71 -9.79 -22.56
CA LEU A 775 -16.16 -9.64 -21.22
C LEU A 775 -15.31 -8.36 -21.10
N HIS A 776 -15.55 -7.58 -20.05
CA HIS A 776 -14.86 -6.32 -19.75
C HIS A 776 -14.24 -6.35 -18.36
N TYR A 777 -12.97 -5.94 -18.27
CA TYR A 777 -12.33 -5.60 -16.99
C TYR A 777 -12.66 -4.16 -16.63
N VAL A 778 -13.23 -3.97 -15.44
CA VAL A 778 -13.58 -2.65 -14.91
C VAL A 778 -13.03 -2.52 -13.50
N TRP A 779 -12.39 -1.39 -13.22
CA TRP A 779 -12.00 -1.01 -11.87
C TRP A 779 -12.47 0.41 -11.59
N VAL A 780 -12.69 0.69 -10.31
CA VAL A 780 -13.10 2.01 -9.82
C VAL A 780 -12.14 2.41 -8.72
N GLU A 781 -11.42 3.50 -8.97
CA GLU A 781 -10.70 4.24 -7.93
C GLU A 781 -11.54 5.42 -7.49
N GLY A 782 -11.84 5.47 -6.19
CA GLY A 782 -12.43 6.61 -5.52
C GLY A 782 -11.37 7.45 -4.84
N GLN A 783 -11.71 8.69 -4.55
CA GLN A 783 -11.04 9.48 -3.52
C GLN A 783 -12.13 10.04 -2.63
N GLU A 784 -12.03 9.79 -1.32
CA GLU A 784 -12.93 10.45 -0.39
C GLU A 784 -12.64 11.96 -0.44
N ALA A 785 -13.64 12.74 -0.85
CA ALA A 785 -13.57 14.18 -0.94
C ALA A 785 -14.76 14.77 -0.17
N THR A 786 -14.69 14.75 1.16
CA THR A 786 -15.74 15.36 1.97
C THR A 786 -15.64 16.89 1.89
N GLU A 787 -16.66 17.54 1.35
CA GLU A 787 -16.74 18.99 1.22
C GLU A 787 -17.36 19.63 2.48
N VAL A 788 -16.67 20.62 3.06
CA VAL A 788 -17.27 21.57 4.00
C VAL A 788 -17.62 22.83 3.23
N VAL A 789 -18.92 23.07 3.10
CA VAL A 789 -19.45 24.36 2.69
C VAL A 789 -19.79 25.16 3.93
N VAL A 790 -19.13 26.30 4.11
CA VAL A 790 -19.60 27.31 5.05
C VAL A 790 -20.15 28.47 4.24
N THR A 791 -21.42 28.77 4.47
CA THR A 791 -22.15 29.89 3.87
C THR A 791 -22.60 30.84 4.97
N LYS A 792 -22.26 32.11 4.81
CA LYS A 792 -22.79 33.20 5.64
C LYS A 792 -24.00 33.84 4.95
N PHE A 793 -25.09 33.97 5.70
CA PHE A 793 -26.27 34.73 5.30
C PHE A 793 -26.44 35.92 6.24
N GLU A 794 -26.80 37.07 5.68
CA GLU A 794 -27.11 38.28 6.44
C GLU A 794 -28.56 38.66 6.22
N GLU A 795 -29.31 38.92 7.29
CA GLU A 795 -30.61 39.61 7.20
C GLU A 795 -30.50 40.99 7.84
N LYS A 796 -30.59 42.05 7.04
CA LYS A 796 -30.62 43.45 7.51
C LYS A 796 -32.04 44.00 7.45
N SER A 797 -32.92 43.55 8.34
CA SER A 797 -34.27 44.13 8.43
C SER A 797 -34.32 45.34 9.39
N PHE A 798 -35.02 46.39 8.98
CA PHE A 798 -35.22 47.63 9.74
C PHE A 798 -36.72 47.92 9.88
N ASN A 799 -37.22 48.06 11.12
CA ASN A 799 -38.61 48.43 11.39
C ASN A 799 -38.67 49.80 12.09
N LEU A 800 -39.26 50.80 11.41
CA LEU A 800 -39.51 52.12 11.96
C LEU A 800 -40.96 52.53 11.70
N VAL A 801 -41.73 52.62 12.79
CA VAL A 801 -43.14 53.07 12.84
C VAL A 801 -44.10 52.15 12.07
N GLY A 802 -44.23 50.89 12.52
CA GLY A 802 -45.39 50.02 12.26
C GLY A 802 -45.57 49.56 10.82
N TRP A 803 -44.67 49.91 9.91
CA TRP A 803 -44.61 49.46 8.52
C TRP A 803 -43.22 48.87 8.26
N ASP A 804 -43.18 47.56 8.03
CA ASP A 804 -41.97 46.86 7.58
C ASP A 804 -41.66 47.31 6.15
N TRP A 805 -40.44 47.84 5.93
CA TRP A 805 -39.89 48.13 4.61
C TRP A 805 -38.92 47.04 4.17
N ASP A 806 -39.24 45.78 4.47
CA ASP A 806 -38.77 44.64 3.68
C ASP A 806 -39.75 43.47 3.79
N TRP A 807 -40.10 42.88 2.65
CA TRP A 807 -40.97 41.71 2.62
C TRP A 807 -40.11 40.49 2.92
N LEU A 808 -40.37 39.84 4.06
CA LEU A 808 -40.18 38.42 4.39
C LEU A 808 -39.84 37.49 3.20
N ALA A 809 -38.61 37.56 2.73
CA ALA A 809 -37.95 36.56 1.91
C ALA A 809 -36.53 36.46 2.47
N ALA A 810 -36.12 35.26 2.86
CA ALA A 810 -34.70 35.00 3.13
C ALA A 810 -33.89 35.47 1.92
N ASP A 811 -32.75 36.13 2.14
CA ASP A 811 -31.89 36.56 1.04
C ASP A 811 -31.55 35.32 0.17
N GLU A 812 -31.81 35.39 -1.14
CA GLU A 812 -31.61 34.25 -2.06
C GLU A 812 -30.11 33.98 -2.33
N SER A 813 -29.19 34.79 -1.79
CA SER A 813 -27.75 34.72 -2.04
C SER A 813 -26.89 34.88 -0.77
N TYR A 814 -25.81 34.10 -0.69
CA TYR A 814 -24.82 34.14 0.40
C TYR A 814 -23.92 35.39 0.32
N VAL A 815 -23.43 35.87 1.47
CA VAL A 815 -22.43 36.96 1.56
C VAL A 815 -21.07 36.45 1.13
N TRP A 816 -20.69 35.28 1.67
CA TRP A 816 -19.57 34.48 1.19
C TRP A 816 -19.90 33.00 1.31
N LYS A 817 -19.31 32.22 0.42
CA LYS A 817 -19.32 30.76 0.41
C LYS A 817 -17.87 30.32 0.34
N ASN A 818 -17.42 29.58 1.34
CA ASN A 818 -16.11 28.97 1.31
C ASN A 818 -16.25 27.45 1.26
N LEU A 819 -15.34 26.83 0.51
CA LEU A 819 -15.40 25.42 0.15
C LEU A 819 -14.06 24.78 0.49
N GLU A 820 -14.09 23.78 1.35
CA GLU A 820 -12.90 23.07 1.80
C GLU A 820 -13.09 21.56 1.72
N TYR A 821 -12.05 20.84 1.26
CA TYR A 821 -12.04 19.38 1.19
C TYR A 821 -11.32 18.80 2.42
N LYS A 822 -11.90 17.77 3.03
CA LYS A 822 -11.48 17.24 4.33
C LYS A 822 -10.47 16.09 4.26
N ASP A 823 -10.57 15.22 3.26
CA ASP A 823 -9.90 13.90 3.24
C ASP A 823 -9.09 13.67 1.95
N GLU A 824 -8.00 12.90 2.06
CA GLU A 824 -6.92 12.81 1.07
C GLU A 824 -6.38 11.38 0.88
N ILE A 825 -7.24 10.35 0.96
CA ILE A 825 -6.83 8.95 0.71
C ILE A 825 -7.50 8.44 -0.57
N PRO A 826 -6.72 8.02 -1.60
CA PRO A 826 -7.28 7.25 -2.70
C PRO A 826 -7.77 5.90 -2.16
N LEU A 827 -9.00 5.55 -2.51
CA LEU A 827 -9.65 4.29 -2.14
C LEU A 827 -9.83 3.48 -3.42
N LEU A 828 -9.28 2.28 -3.48
CA LEU A 828 -9.80 1.32 -4.44
C LEU A 828 -11.20 0.95 -3.98
N GLU A 829 -12.21 1.29 -4.78
CA GLU A 829 -13.61 1.04 -4.42
C GLU A 829 -14.02 -0.36 -4.87
N SER A 830 -13.59 -0.80 -6.05
CA SER A 830 -13.93 -2.11 -6.60
C SER A 830 -13.14 -2.45 -7.86
N GLU A 831 -12.96 -3.74 -8.14
CA GLU A 831 -12.63 -4.27 -9.45
C GLU A 831 -13.51 -5.48 -9.78
N SER A 832 -13.82 -5.69 -11.06
CA SER A 832 -14.79 -6.69 -11.52
C SER A 832 -14.60 -7.08 -12.99
N LEU A 833 -14.99 -8.32 -13.32
CA LEU A 833 -15.26 -8.73 -14.70
C LEU A 833 -16.76 -8.65 -14.96
N LEU A 834 -17.14 -7.88 -15.97
CA LEU A 834 -18.55 -7.65 -16.32
C LEU A 834 -18.79 -8.02 -17.78
N LEU A 835 -19.96 -8.57 -18.07
CA LEU A 835 -20.37 -8.88 -19.43
C LEU A 835 -21.15 -7.73 -20.06
N GLU A 836 -21.07 -7.63 -21.38
CA GLU A 836 -21.90 -6.72 -22.16
C GLU A 836 -23.39 -6.97 -21.86
N GLY A 837 -24.07 -5.95 -21.36
CA GLY A 837 -25.47 -6.02 -20.94
C GLY A 837 -25.71 -6.21 -19.44
N ASP A 838 -24.65 -6.39 -18.64
CA ASP A 838 -24.75 -6.33 -17.18
C ASP A 838 -25.14 -4.93 -16.72
N THR A 839 -26.04 -4.84 -15.74
CA THR A 839 -26.55 -3.54 -15.24
C THR A 839 -25.50 -2.71 -14.51
N GLU A 840 -24.40 -3.34 -14.11
CA GLU A 840 -23.27 -2.72 -13.42
C GLU A 840 -22.19 -2.26 -14.40
N LEU A 841 -22.25 -2.69 -15.66
CA LEU A 841 -21.33 -2.22 -16.70
C LEU A 841 -21.69 -0.77 -17.05
N PRO A 842 -20.75 0.18 -17.00
CA PRO A 842 -21.07 1.57 -17.29
C PRO A 842 -21.61 1.76 -18.72
N ASP A 843 -22.70 2.53 -18.86
CA ASP A 843 -23.42 2.75 -20.13
C ASP A 843 -22.53 3.28 -21.27
N TYR A 844 -21.41 3.93 -20.95
CA TYR A 844 -20.45 4.43 -21.95
C TYR A 844 -19.61 3.33 -22.58
N VAL A 845 -19.45 2.16 -21.93
CA VAL A 845 -18.69 1.02 -22.48
C VAL A 845 -19.47 0.35 -23.60
N ALA A 846 -20.79 0.21 -23.44
CA ALA A 846 -21.67 -0.45 -24.42
C ALA A 846 -21.87 0.32 -25.74
N ASN A 847 -21.43 1.58 -25.84
CA ASN A 847 -21.67 2.46 -27.00
C ASN A 847 -20.43 2.74 -27.87
N ASN A 848 -19.24 2.24 -27.50
CA ASN A 848 -17.96 2.64 -28.10
C ASN A 848 -17.10 1.49 -28.69
N ILE A 849 -17.70 0.37 -29.10
CA ILE A 849 -17.00 -0.65 -29.91
C ILE A 849 -17.52 -0.66 -31.35
#